data_AF-A0A9D6VZ80-F1
#
_entry.id   AF-A0A9D6VZ80-F1
#
_cell.length_a   1.000
_cell.length_b   1.000
_cell.length_c   1.000
_cell.angle_alpha   90.00
_cell.angle_beta   90.00
_cell.angle_gamma   90.00
#
_symmetry.space_group_name_H-M   'P 1'
#
loop_
_entity.id
_entity.type
_entity.pdbx_description
1 polymer ?
#
loop_
_entity_poly.entity_id
_entity_poly.type
_entity_poly.pdbx_seq_one_letter_code
_entity_poly.pdbx_strand_id
1 'polypeptide(L)'
;MTNYTAGNGLDRRSRLAAAIALALAAGCGSAGSGSDDDVDADDDAIDSAGEVEEGDGGDEVDSREDGDGRDGDGGEVPVTCGDGIRDPDEDCDDGNRVPGDGCENDCTWSCTSDGDCDDGAACSGTETCADHACVAGTPLPDGDPCTTAGGEPGACRDGTCTSAACGNGVVDTGEDCDDGNTAAGDGCEPDCSWTCAADPDCDDGNPCTGAEACTDHVCVAGTPPPDGDPCTTGTGAPGACRGGLCADAACGNALVDPGEACDDGNADNTDACLSDCTAAACGDGFVRTGLEDCDTDVPRACATTCSSTGSEACTACAWEGLCTPPGEVCNAADDDCDAATDNGFDCAQGATLSCTTTCGSTGSNVCTAACAVPATCAPPVEACNAADDDCDTLPDNGFACVRGSAGTCTTSCGSTGSQFCDTTCSWGLCAPPIEACNGTDDDCDTAPDDGFTCARGTSRSCTTSCATTGTETCDTTCSWGACAPPVETCNGADDDCDTTVDNGFACLAGTTRSCTTSCGSTGTQSCDATCNWGACLAPVETCNGADDDCDGATDEGNPGGGVSCGPALGGCVAVTACVGGAVVCRGTFVSPAGLPTNPGTQAAPLDTVAAAQANAAAIGGGADVCLCDPPAAGSTTYNENVTMAEGTSVLGGYRCDNWARNIATYVTRIQDQDADGLSFPPGISAVTALDGVTVDGLDVAAGGSTAVTVTDSSPSLTDVTVTGGTAADAVGLRVTETSGGTAAPAILRGTYTATALAGGTATAVRLEASAPQITNATIGAGGAGGLAAAATSYGIRCIDCAGTTMSGGSVAGGSATTRAIGLYGTGDMTGVTFTTTSFNGGSTTAAGSSSSGVFLESCTGSPAFVTANTFGGFSMGGIFGTRTAFEAEGAACSPRIEGGMHIGCEVGDTCIGVACRTSSPCAILNATIRGSGGPGNRDYGVRCLTGGCASLTGSDVRAGTLSGTGTEGIGLELDGSSPPVDDNRIVGPNNGSNTMPAGRYHAVYLRATRAVLTNNVVEAGSLAQAVEAVRYDLTSVGPALIEPTIHSNTIDYTACTGCGARTGLAVAAGPGMMTSPSGIVRNNVIRHTAAGGITMPVRELDVMADLRVFENNDLYDPTAGGVYVDEGVTTLNIAQVNTTIGTGNIDTSCQLNATWHMPATSPCRNGGTATGAPDHDFDANRRPQESAYDIGADEYVP
;
A
#
# COMPACT_ATOMS: atom_id res chain seq x y z
N MET A 1 -36.71 31.34 -19.95
CA MET A 1 -37.38 32.13 -21.02
C MET A 1 -36.39 33.17 -21.55
N THR A 2 -36.18 33.20 -22.87
CA THR A 2 -35.69 34.33 -23.71
C THR A 2 -34.58 35.28 -23.23
N ASN A 3 -33.45 35.22 -23.95
CA ASN A 3 -32.66 36.33 -24.55
C ASN A 3 -32.24 37.56 -23.71
N TYR A 4 -30.93 37.86 -23.69
CA TYR A 4 -30.35 39.00 -24.45
C TYR A 4 -28.81 38.96 -24.54
N THR A 5 -28.25 39.69 -25.51
CA THR A 5 -26.81 39.81 -25.85
C THR A 5 -26.19 41.15 -25.45
N ALA A 6 -24.83 41.19 -25.45
CA ALA A 6 -23.94 42.35 -25.27
C ALA A 6 -23.75 42.86 -23.81
N GLY A 7 -22.60 43.42 -23.40
CA GLY A 7 -21.32 43.58 -24.11
C GLY A 7 -20.44 44.69 -23.48
N ASN A 8 -19.11 44.54 -23.56
CA ASN A 8 -18.05 45.52 -23.24
C ASN A 8 -17.88 46.04 -21.79
N GLY A 9 -16.75 45.66 -21.17
CA GLY A 9 -15.68 46.65 -20.96
C GLY A 9 -15.29 47.08 -19.54
N LEU A 10 -13.96 47.07 -19.31
CA LEU A 10 -13.15 47.85 -18.36
C LEU A 10 -12.79 47.26 -16.96
N ASP A 11 -11.53 46.83 -16.91
CA ASP A 11 -10.45 47.28 -16.02
C ASP A 11 -10.11 46.55 -14.69
N ARG A 12 -8.96 45.86 -14.76
CA ARG A 12 -7.85 45.80 -13.79
C ARG A 12 -8.04 45.37 -12.31
N ARG A 13 -7.22 44.34 -12.00
CA ARG A 13 -6.30 44.16 -10.85
C ARG A 13 -6.74 43.32 -9.64
N SER A 14 -6.13 42.12 -9.62
CA SER A 14 -5.24 41.59 -8.55
C SER A 14 -5.84 40.84 -7.35
N ARG A 15 -5.02 39.88 -6.88
CA ARG A 15 -5.19 38.96 -5.72
C ARG A 15 -6.10 37.75 -6.04
N LEU A 16 -5.63 36.50 -6.08
CA LEU A 16 -4.62 35.72 -5.33
C LEU A 16 -5.10 35.26 -3.94
N ALA A 17 -4.98 33.94 -3.73
CA ALA A 17 -4.99 33.16 -2.48
C ALA A 17 -6.32 32.59 -1.92
N ALA A 18 -6.20 31.31 -1.52
CA ALA A 18 -6.96 30.53 -0.54
C ALA A 18 -8.41 30.07 -0.84
N ALA A 19 -8.56 28.75 -1.05
CA ALA A 19 -9.40 27.90 -0.20
C ALA A 19 -8.91 26.43 -0.27
N ILE A 20 -8.73 25.78 0.88
CA ILE A 20 -8.34 24.37 1.03
C ILE A 20 -9.56 23.55 1.49
N ALA A 21 -9.64 22.31 0.99
CA ALA A 21 -10.38 21.13 1.47
C ALA A 21 -11.72 21.24 2.23
N LEU A 22 -12.73 20.56 1.66
CA LEU A 22 -13.87 19.92 2.33
C LEU A 22 -14.21 18.70 1.43
N ALA A 23 -14.67 17.52 1.89
CA ALA A 23 -15.12 17.08 3.21
C ALA A 23 -14.96 15.55 3.32
N LEU A 24 -14.87 14.99 4.54
CA LEU A 24 -15.39 13.63 4.85
C LEU A 24 -15.39 13.36 6.37
N ALA A 25 -16.57 13.33 6.98
CA ALA A 25 -16.98 12.48 8.12
C ALA A 25 -18.43 12.83 8.50
N ALA A 26 -19.30 11.83 8.63
CA ALA A 26 -20.72 12.01 8.92
C ALA A 26 -21.07 11.67 10.37
N GLY A 27 -22.13 12.27 10.93
CA GLY A 27 -22.59 11.99 12.28
C GLY A 27 -24.07 12.29 12.56
N CYS A 28 -24.81 11.21 12.88
CA CYS A 28 -25.93 11.10 13.84
C CYS A 28 -27.36 11.66 13.55
N GLY A 29 -28.36 10.79 13.81
CA GLY A 29 -29.74 11.10 14.25
C GLY A 29 -30.79 11.36 13.15
N SER A 30 -32.05 10.90 13.24
CA SER A 30 -32.78 10.05 14.22
C SER A 30 -34.22 9.78 13.73
N ALA A 31 -34.91 8.69 14.13
CA ALA A 31 -36.38 8.63 14.46
C ALA A 31 -36.98 7.21 14.68
N GLY A 32 -37.55 6.96 15.87
CA GLY A 32 -38.75 6.13 16.21
C GLY A 32 -38.87 4.62 15.82
N SER A 33 -39.67 3.78 16.49
CA SER A 33 -40.42 3.88 17.77
C SER A 33 -41.15 2.55 18.11
N GLY A 34 -41.35 2.22 19.39
CA GLY A 34 -42.28 1.17 19.89
C GLY A 34 -41.68 0.35 21.05
N SER A 35 -41.95 0.65 22.33
CA SER A 35 -43.14 0.29 23.17
C SER A 35 -42.87 -1.03 23.96
N ASP A 36 -43.30 -1.28 25.21
CA ASP A 36 -44.25 -0.63 26.15
C ASP A 36 -43.79 -0.79 27.63
N ASP A 37 -44.66 -0.40 28.57
CA ASP A 37 -44.76 -0.71 30.01
C ASP A 37 -43.90 0.08 31.04
N ASP A 38 -44.43 0.61 32.17
CA ASP A 38 -45.78 1.12 32.52
C ASP A 38 -45.74 1.85 33.90
N VAL A 39 -46.86 2.48 34.32
CA VAL A 39 -47.25 2.92 35.70
C VAL A 39 -46.85 4.33 36.22
N ASP A 40 -47.83 5.24 36.16
CA ASP A 40 -48.37 6.18 37.20
C ASP A 40 -47.46 7.06 38.12
N ALA A 41 -47.85 8.29 38.52
CA ALA A 41 -48.95 9.19 38.11
C ALA A 41 -48.79 10.59 38.76
N ASP A 42 -49.50 11.60 38.21
CA ASP A 42 -50.12 12.78 38.86
C ASP A 42 -49.26 13.78 39.70
N ASP A 43 -49.52 15.10 39.74
CA ASP A 43 -50.34 16.03 38.93
C ASP A 43 -49.84 17.49 39.21
N ASP A 44 -50.17 18.45 38.37
CA ASP A 44 -49.72 19.85 38.46
C ASP A 44 -50.43 20.66 39.58
N ALA A 45 -49.70 21.51 40.31
CA ALA A 45 -50.28 22.72 40.92
C ALA A 45 -49.26 23.84 41.24
N ILE A 46 -49.44 24.98 40.57
CA ILE A 46 -48.82 26.28 40.88
C ILE A 46 -49.66 27.01 41.95
N ASP A 47 -49.05 27.61 42.98
CA ASP A 47 -49.39 29.00 43.40
C ASP A 47 -48.34 29.67 44.33
N SER A 48 -48.23 30.99 44.11
CA SER A 48 -47.97 32.05 45.09
C SER A 48 -46.54 32.43 45.51
N ALA A 49 -46.39 33.73 45.73
CA ALA A 49 -45.12 34.46 45.77
C ALA A 49 -45.00 35.37 47.00
N GLY A 50 -43.77 35.71 47.37
CA GLY A 50 -43.41 36.76 48.33
C GLY A 50 -43.44 36.31 49.81
N GLU A 51 -42.48 36.70 50.66
CA GLU A 51 -41.35 37.63 50.50
C GLU A 51 -40.20 37.29 51.47
N VAL A 52 -39.14 38.11 51.41
CA VAL A 52 -38.03 38.33 52.37
C VAL A 52 -36.72 37.61 52.05
N GLU A 53 -35.63 38.39 52.14
CA GLU A 53 -34.30 38.13 51.57
C GLU A 53 -33.21 37.81 52.61
N GLU A 54 -32.05 37.40 52.07
CA GLU A 54 -30.68 37.48 52.58
C GLU A 54 -30.24 36.66 53.82
N GLY A 55 -29.01 36.12 53.73
CA GLY A 55 -28.22 35.69 54.89
C GLY A 55 -27.47 34.37 54.71
N ASP A 56 -26.17 34.43 54.40
CA ASP A 56 -25.22 33.32 54.30
C ASP A 56 -25.07 32.47 55.59
N GLY A 57 -24.48 31.27 55.43
CA GLY A 57 -23.80 30.54 56.51
C GLY A 57 -24.05 29.04 56.49
N GLY A 58 -23.08 28.24 56.04
CA GLY A 58 -23.07 26.80 56.25
C GLY A 58 -22.28 26.42 57.51
N ASP A 59 -22.34 25.14 57.90
CA ASP A 59 -21.15 24.38 58.31
C ASP A 59 -21.40 22.85 58.30
N GLU A 60 -20.33 22.07 58.50
CA GLU A 60 -20.23 20.60 58.40
C GLU A 60 -21.02 19.84 59.54
N VAL A 61 -21.13 18.50 59.69
CA VAL A 61 -20.14 17.40 59.58
C VAL A 61 -20.77 15.96 59.61
N ASP A 62 -19.96 14.97 59.20
CA ASP A 62 -19.74 13.58 59.72
C ASP A 62 -20.83 12.46 59.72
N SER A 63 -20.83 11.67 58.63
CA SER A 63 -20.59 10.18 58.51
C SER A 63 -21.35 9.03 59.23
N ARG A 64 -21.20 7.86 58.57
CA ARG A 64 -21.26 6.42 58.98
C ARG A 64 -22.55 5.62 58.72
N GLU A 65 -22.33 4.49 58.04
CA GLU A 65 -23.23 3.34 57.87
C GLU A 65 -22.45 2.03 58.15
N ASP A 66 -23.14 0.88 58.21
CA ASP A 66 -22.66 -0.52 58.47
C ASP A 66 -22.23 -0.88 59.92
N GLY A 67 -22.56 -2.06 60.50
CA GLY A 67 -23.48 -3.14 60.07
C GLY A 67 -23.24 -4.54 60.72
N ASP A 68 -24.35 -5.26 61.04
CA ASP A 68 -24.52 -6.73 61.28
C ASP A 68 -24.29 -7.38 62.68
N GLY A 69 -25.09 -8.43 63.01
CA GLY A 69 -25.06 -9.22 64.25
C GLY A 69 -26.13 -10.33 64.38
N ARG A 70 -25.80 -11.48 65.04
CA ARG A 70 -26.53 -12.79 65.16
C ARG A 70 -25.97 -13.66 66.31
N ASP A 71 -26.54 -14.75 66.87
CA ASP A 71 -27.91 -15.36 66.93
C ASP A 71 -27.98 -16.46 68.06
N GLY A 72 -29.10 -16.57 68.81
CA GLY A 72 -29.73 -17.86 69.26
C GLY A 72 -29.41 -18.64 70.59
N ASP A 73 -30.42 -18.70 71.50
CA ASP A 73 -30.99 -19.84 72.32
C ASP A 73 -30.39 -20.55 73.59
N GLY A 74 -31.25 -20.71 74.64
CA GLY A 74 -31.44 -21.96 75.48
C GLY A 74 -31.14 -21.98 77.02
N GLY A 75 -31.98 -22.61 77.90
CA GLY A 75 -31.75 -22.71 79.38
C GLY A 75 -32.57 -23.74 80.23
N GLU A 76 -32.40 -23.77 81.58
CA GLU A 76 -33.14 -24.54 82.64
C GLU A 76 -33.00 -23.89 84.08
N VAL A 77 -33.78 -24.28 85.13
CA VAL A 77 -34.05 -23.51 86.42
C VAL A 77 -33.76 -24.29 87.73
N PRO A 78 -33.45 -23.66 88.90
CA PRO A 78 -34.39 -23.67 90.08
C PRO A 78 -34.29 -22.52 91.14
N VAL A 79 -35.27 -22.51 92.09
CA VAL A 79 -35.46 -21.71 93.35
C VAL A 79 -35.52 -20.17 93.28
N THR A 80 -36.31 -19.54 94.18
CA THR A 80 -36.78 -18.15 94.04
C THR A 80 -37.22 -17.55 95.38
N CYS A 81 -36.32 -16.82 96.04
CA CYS A 81 -36.63 -15.93 97.16
C CYS A 81 -37.61 -14.82 96.74
N GLY A 82 -38.51 -14.42 97.64
CA GLY A 82 -39.46 -13.31 97.49
C GLY A 82 -40.85 -13.70 96.98
N ASP A 83 -41.30 -14.94 97.21
CA ASP A 83 -42.62 -15.42 96.73
C ASP A 83 -43.72 -15.45 97.81
N GLY A 84 -43.35 -15.14 99.06
CA GLY A 84 -44.22 -15.11 100.24
C GLY A 84 -44.23 -16.42 101.02
N ILE A 85 -43.44 -17.41 100.59
CA ILE A 85 -43.38 -18.76 101.16
C ILE A 85 -41.93 -19.10 101.46
N ARG A 86 -41.50 -18.81 102.70
CA ARG A 86 -40.18 -19.23 103.19
C ARG A 86 -39.99 -20.74 103.04
N ASP A 87 -39.21 -21.14 102.05
CA ASP A 87 -38.91 -22.53 101.71
C ASP A 87 -37.88 -23.12 102.70
N PRO A 88 -37.64 -24.44 102.70
CA PRO A 88 -36.79 -25.10 103.71
C PRO A 88 -35.33 -24.63 103.79
N ASP A 89 -34.83 -23.97 102.74
CA ASP A 89 -33.44 -23.53 102.59
C ASP A 89 -33.27 -21.99 102.72
N GLU A 90 -34.30 -21.26 103.18
CA GLU A 90 -34.32 -19.79 103.30
C GLU A 90 -34.30 -19.30 104.76
N ASP A 91 -33.64 -18.16 105.06
CA ASP A 91 -33.52 -17.59 106.41
C ASP A 91 -34.58 -16.53 106.76
N CYS A 92 -35.14 -15.87 105.74
CA CYS A 92 -36.36 -15.09 105.72
C CYS A 92 -37.03 -15.23 104.34
N ASP A 93 -38.33 -14.95 104.23
CA ASP A 93 -39.00 -14.55 102.98
C ASP A 93 -40.15 -13.64 103.44
N ASP A 94 -40.26 -12.47 102.82
CA ASP A 94 -41.23 -11.43 103.18
C ASP A 94 -42.25 -11.14 102.05
N GLY A 95 -42.21 -11.93 100.97
CA GLY A 95 -43.03 -11.78 99.78
C GLY A 95 -42.55 -10.72 98.78
N ASN A 96 -41.31 -10.27 98.90
CA ASN A 96 -40.77 -9.19 98.08
C ASN A 96 -39.26 -9.37 97.78
N ARG A 97 -38.63 -8.42 97.07
CA ARG A 97 -37.20 -8.44 96.70
C ARG A 97 -36.56 -7.05 96.82
N VAL A 98 -36.74 -6.42 97.98
CA VAL A 98 -36.21 -5.09 98.30
C VAL A 98 -35.14 -5.24 99.39
N PRO A 99 -33.85 -5.17 99.05
CA PRO A 99 -32.76 -5.13 100.02
C PRO A 99 -32.96 -4.04 101.09
N GLY A 100 -32.55 -4.34 102.32
CA GLY A 100 -32.50 -3.37 103.42
C GLY A 100 -33.81 -3.10 104.18
N ASP A 101 -34.95 -3.71 103.80
CA ASP A 101 -36.23 -3.55 104.52
C ASP A 101 -36.48 -4.59 105.63
N GLY A 102 -35.58 -5.59 105.72
CA GLY A 102 -35.61 -6.67 106.69
C GLY A 102 -35.21 -8.01 106.09
N CYS A 103 -35.48 -8.26 104.80
CA CYS A 103 -35.08 -9.48 104.11
C CYS A 103 -34.32 -9.19 102.81
N GLU A 104 -33.11 -9.69 102.71
CA GLU A 104 -32.25 -9.59 101.53
C GLU A 104 -32.69 -10.53 100.41
N ASN A 105 -32.30 -10.20 99.18
CA ASN A 105 -32.66 -10.95 97.97
C ASN A 105 -32.08 -12.38 97.90
N ASP A 106 -31.16 -12.73 98.80
CA ASP A 106 -30.64 -14.09 99.00
C ASP A 106 -31.33 -14.81 100.18
N CYS A 107 -32.43 -14.25 100.68
CA CYS A 107 -33.25 -14.73 101.78
C CYS A 107 -32.53 -14.74 103.15
N THR A 108 -31.67 -13.73 103.41
CA THR A 108 -30.99 -13.48 104.71
C THR A 108 -31.40 -12.12 105.34
N TRP A 109 -31.09 -11.85 106.60
CA TRP A 109 -31.56 -10.64 107.32
C TRP A 109 -30.65 -9.40 107.10
N SER A 110 -31.24 -8.22 106.87
CA SER A 110 -30.54 -7.01 106.40
C SER A 110 -29.50 -6.36 107.35
N CYS A 111 -29.75 -6.26 108.66
CA CYS A 111 -28.71 -5.90 109.65
C CYS A 111 -28.84 -6.72 110.93
N THR A 112 -27.76 -6.86 111.70
CA THR A 112 -27.75 -7.59 112.99
C THR A 112 -27.14 -6.78 114.15
N SER A 113 -26.45 -5.68 113.85
CA SER A 113 -25.87 -4.76 114.83
C SER A 113 -25.77 -3.32 114.30
N ASP A 114 -25.68 -2.32 115.19
CA ASP A 114 -25.53 -0.90 114.79
C ASP A 114 -24.32 -0.65 113.87
N GLY A 115 -23.26 -1.45 114.02
CA GLY A 115 -22.04 -1.33 113.19
C GLY A 115 -22.21 -1.76 111.74
N ASP A 116 -23.36 -2.35 111.40
CA ASP A 116 -23.71 -2.76 110.03
C ASP A 116 -24.30 -1.59 109.20
N CYS A 117 -24.52 -0.41 109.82
CA CYS A 117 -25.30 0.71 109.25
C CYS A 117 -24.54 2.04 109.00
N ASP A 118 -23.33 2.23 109.52
CA ASP A 118 -22.54 3.48 109.40
C ASP A 118 -22.01 3.66 107.97
N ASP A 119 -22.38 4.77 107.30
CA ASP A 119 -22.00 5.02 105.90
C ASP A 119 -20.60 5.63 105.72
N GLY A 120 -19.97 6.09 106.82
CA GLY A 120 -18.63 6.66 106.83
C GLY A 120 -18.49 8.07 106.22
N ALA A 121 -19.57 8.75 105.85
CA ALA A 121 -19.51 10.07 105.24
C ALA A 121 -19.29 11.19 106.28
N ALA A 122 -18.11 11.80 106.23
CA ALA A 122 -17.64 12.77 107.24
C ALA A 122 -18.50 14.03 107.40
N CYS A 123 -19.30 14.38 106.38
CA CYS A 123 -20.13 15.59 106.39
C CYS A 123 -21.58 15.34 106.85
N SER A 124 -22.05 14.09 106.97
CA SER A 124 -23.45 13.70 107.26
C SER A 124 -23.69 13.09 108.66
N GLY A 125 -22.75 12.30 109.20
CA GLY A 125 -22.76 11.79 110.59
C GLY A 125 -23.51 10.46 110.83
N THR A 126 -23.03 9.71 111.84
CA THR A 126 -23.21 8.25 112.07
C THR A 126 -24.63 7.69 112.39
N GLU A 127 -24.88 6.46 111.91
CA GLU A 127 -26.13 5.67 111.92
C GLU A 127 -26.28 4.52 112.95
N THR A 128 -27.46 3.84 112.98
CA THR A 128 -27.83 2.72 113.90
C THR A 128 -28.82 1.69 113.28
N CYS A 129 -28.91 0.46 113.84
CA CYS A 129 -29.73 -0.69 113.39
C CYS A 129 -30.91 -0.98 114.34
N ALA A 130 -32.15 -1.03 113.84
CA ALA A 130 -33.36 -1.30 114.61
C ALA A 130 -34.32 -2.25 113.86
N ASP A 131 -34.82 -3.29 114.54
CA ASP A 131 -35.67 -4.36 113.96
C ASP A 131 -35.14 -4.90 112.61
N HIS A 132 -33.81 -5.06 112.50
CA HIS A 132 -33.08 -5.52 111.31
C HIS A 132 -33.03 -4.52 110.12
N ALA A 133 -33.33 -3.22 110.32
CA ALA A 133 -33.14 -2.13 109.32
C ALA A 133 -32.38 -0.89 109.88
N CYS A 134 -31.77 -0.06 109.01
CA CYS A 134 -30.84 1.04 109.37
C CYS A 134 -31.46 2.47 109.43
N VAL A 135 -30.86 3.41 110.21
CA VAL A 135 -31.38 4.79 110.48
C VAL A 135 -30.27 5.89 110.59
N ALA A 136 -30.50 7.08 109.98
CA ALA A 136 -29.57 8.21 109.64
C ALA A 136 -29.16 9.28 110.72
N GLY A 137 -28.06 10.06 110.49
CA GLY A 137 -27.46 11.10 111.39
C GLY A 137 -27.61 12.63 111.05
N THR A 138 -26.60 13.51 111.35
CA THR A 138 -26.67 15.02 111.23
C THR A 138 -25.37 15.80 110.78
N PRO A 139 -25.44 16.93 109.99
CA PRO A 139 -24.32 17.50 109.17
C PRO A 139 -23.48 18.73 109.68
N LEU A 140 -22.43 19.13 108.90
CA LEU A 140 -21.39 20.20 109.16
C LEU A 140 -21.50 21.52 108.31
N PRO A 141 -20.74 22.62 108.63
CA PRO A 141 -20.84 23.97 108.01
C PRO A 141 -19.90 24.27 106.80
N ASP A 142 -20.20 25.35 106.08
CA ASP A 142 -19.53 25.76 104.82
C ASP A 142 -18.13 26.38 104.98
N GLY A 143 -17.22 26.03 104.06
CA GLY A 143 -15.82 26.50 104.02
C GLY A 143 -14.84 25.67 104.87
N ASP A 144 -15.35 24.83 105.78
CA ASP A 144 -14.52 23.97 106.63
C ASP A 144 -13.85 22.84 105.83
N PRO A 145 -12.58 22.49 106.12
CA PRO A 145 -11.83 21.52 105.34
C PRO A 145 -12.38 20.10 105.52
N CYS A 146 -12.60 19.43 104.39
CA CYS A 146 -13.02 18.04 104.29
C CYS A 146 -12.13 17.32 103.27
N THR A 147 -12.33 16.01 103.13
CA THR A 147 -11.68 15.22 102.07
C THR A 147 -12.77 14.61 101.23
N THR A 148 -12.74 14.91 99.93
CA THR A 148 -13.72 14.35 98.98
C THR A 148 -13.54 12.84 98.87
N ALA A 149 -14.55 12.11 98.36
CA ALA A 149 -14.49 10.65 98.23
C ALA A 149 -13.32 10.14 97.35
N GLY A 150 -12.72 11.02 96.52
CA GLY A 150 -11.51 10.72 95.74
C GLY A 150 -10.18 10.85 96.52
N GLY A 151 -10.21 11.33 97.77
CA GLY A 151 -9.02 11.62 98.58
C GLY A 151 -8.49 13.06 98.46
N GLU A 152 -9.12 13.90 97.63
CA GLU A 152 -8.67 15.28 97.39
C GLU A 152 -9.16 16.26 98.47
N PRO A 153 -8.35 17.27 98.85
CA PRO A 153 -8.76 18.33 99.76
C PRO A 153 -9.97 19.11 99.22
N GLY A 154 -10.99 19.29 100.06
CA GLY A 154 -12.17 20.06 99.73
C GLY A 154 -12.61 20.96 100.88
N ALA A 155 -13.61 21.79 100.59
CA ALA A 155 -14.37 22.57 101.55
C ALA A 155 -15.81 22.05 101.62
N CYS A 156 -16.33 21.89 102.84
CA CYS A 156 -17.74 21.63 103.07
C CYS A 156 -18.59 22.74 102.41
N ARG A 157 -19.68 22.38 101.74
CA ARG A 157 -20.75 23.28 101.29
C ARG A 157 -22.09 22.52 101.41
N ASP A 158 -23.05 23.08 102.15
CA ASP A 158 -24.37 22.49 102.45
C ASP A 158 -24.32 21.00 102.88
N GLY A 159 -23.47 20.67 103.86
CA GLY A 159 -23.34 19.31 104.40
C GLY A 159 -22.70 18.28 103.45
N THR A 160 -22.11 18.73 102.34
CA THR A 160 -21.39 17.89 101.37
C THR A 160 -19.96 18.41 101.17
N CYS A 161 -18.98 17.55 100.88
CA CYS A 161 -17.62 17.98 100.58
C CYS A 161 -17.44 18.37 99.11
N THR A 162 -16.98 19.59 98.82
CA THR A 162 -16.81 20.15 97.47
C THR A 162 -15.38 20.65 97.24
N SER A 163 -14.90 20.75 96.00
CA SER A 163 -13.55 21.25 95.68
C SER A 163 -13.48 22.79 95.70
N ALA A 164 -12.33 23.34 96.11
CA ALA A 164 -11.98 24.74 95.85
C ALA A 164 -11.86 25.01 94.34
N ALA A 165 -12.17 26.21 93.87
CA ALA A 165 -12.20 26.51 92.44
C ALA A 165 -12.13 28.01 92.11
N CYS A 166 -11.21 28.35 91.21
CA CYS A 166 -10.96 29.72 90.73
C CYS A 166 -12.15 30.37 90.01
N GLY A 167 -12.25 31.70 90.11
CA GLY A 167 -13.20 32.53 89.37
C GLY A 167 -14.60 32.52 89.96
N ASN A 168 -14.74 32.14 91.23
CA ASN A 168 -16.01 32.04 91.94
C ASN A 168 -16.37 33.34 92.69
N GLY A 169 -15.44 34.30 92.76
CA GLY A 169 -15.55 35.57 93.47
C GLY A 169 -15.11 35.51 94.94
N VAL A 170 -14.52 34.39 95.37
CA VAL A 170 -14.01 34.16 96.73
C VAL A 170 -12.70 33.40 96.66
N VAL A 171 -11.61 34.07 97.01
CA VAL A 171 -10.27 33.50 97.13
C VAL A 171 -10.26 32.38 98.18
N ASP A 172 -10.28 31.12 97.71
CA ASP A 172 -10.16 29.92 98.53
C ASP A 172 -8.69 29.76 99.01
N THR A 173 -8.44 28.82 99.94
CA THR A 173 -7.09 28.66 100.53
C THR A 173 -6.11 28.01 99.54
N GLY A 174 -5.49 28.81 98.70
CA GLY A 174 -4.47 28.40 97.72
C GLY A 174 -4.31 29.32 96.51
N GLU A 175 -5.20 30.31 96.34
CA GLU A 175 -5.31 31.17 95.15
C GLU A 175 -4.59 32.53 95.35
N ASP A 176 -3.95 33.08 94.30
CA ASP A 176 -3.21 34.36 94.35
C ASP A 176 -4.08 35.57 93.91
N CYS A 177 -5.11 35.33 93.09
CA CYS A 177 -6.18 36.26 92.72
C CYS A 177 -7.51 35.48 92.54
N ASP A 178 -8.66 36.14 92.60
CA ASP A 178 -9.95 35.66 92.04
C ASP A 178 -10.75 36.94 91.74
N ASP A 179 -11.13 37.13 90.49
CA ASP A 179 -11.83 38.34 90.01
C ASP A 179 -13.34 38.12 89.75
N GLY A 180 -13.84 36.92 90.07
CA GLY A 180 -15.21 36.49 89.82
C GLY A 180 -15.46 35.92 88.42
N ASN A 181 -14.41 35.65 87.65
CA ASN A 181 -14.52 35.06 86.32
C ASN A 181 -13.31 34.16 85.95
N THR A 182 -13.28 33.61 84.73
CA THR A 182 -12.23 32.68 84.25
C THR A 182 -11.78 33.03 82.82
N ALA A 183 -11.71 34.32 82.50
CA ALA A 183 -11.18 34.80 81.24
C ALA A 183 -9.67 35.02 81.34
N ALA A 184 -8.91 34.30 80.52
CA ALA A 184 -7.47 34.54 80.40
C ALA A 184 -7.17 35.93 79.81
N GLY A 185 -6.10 36.58 80.27
CA GLY A 185 -5.57 37.80 79.67
C GLY A 185 -6.13 39.13 80.20
N ASP A 186 -7.10 39.15 81.12
CA ASP A 186 -7.70 40.37 81.67
C ASP A 186 -7.09 40.83 83.01
N GLY A 187 -6.22 40.01 83.60
CA GLY A 187 -5.44 40.28 84.81
C GLY A 187 -5.34 39.09 85.75
N CYS A 188 -6.36 38.23 85.82
CA CYS A 188 -6.37 37.02 86.65
C CYS A 188 -6.67 35.78 85.80
N GLU A 189 -5.71 34.87 85.68
CA GLU A 189 -5.84 33.68 84.86
C GLU A 189 -6.81 32.65 85.47
N PRO A 190 -7.36 31.71 84.66
CA PRO A 190 -8.29 30.69 85.13
C PRO A 190 -7.75 29.72 86.21
N ASP A 191 -6.44 29.77 86.48
CA ASP A 191 -5.77 29.03 87.56
C ASP A 191 -5.51 29.87 88.82
N CYS A 192 -6.07 31.09 88.86
CA CYS A 192 -5.99 32.05 89.95
C CYS A 192 -4.57 32.60 90.21
N SER A 193 -3.78 32.69 89.14
CA SER A 193 -2.51 33.43 89.07
C SER A 193 -2.64 34.71 88.23
N TRP A 194 -1.68 35.65 88.33
CA TRP A 194 -1.74 36.92 87.59
C TRP A 194 -1.24 36.77 86.15
N THR A 195 -1.98 37.31 85.17
CA THR A 195 -1.73 37.20 83.71
C THR A 195 -0.29 37.51 83.27
N CYS A 196 0.31 38.62 83.72
CA CYS A 196 1.73 38.91 83.49
C CYS A 196 2.38 39.59 84.70
N ALA A 197 3.68 39.40 84.91
CA ALA A 197 4.43 40.03 86.01
C ALA A 197 5.48 41.05 85.51
N ALA A 198 5.96 40.92 84.27
CA ALA A 198 6.87 41.84 83.60
C ALA A 198 6.74 41.76 82.06
N ASP A 199 7.28 42.75 81.34
CA ASP A 199 7.23 42.82 79.86
C ASP A 199 7.60 41.52 79.11
N PRO A 200 8.62 40.72 79.53
CA PRO A 200 8.98 39.48 78.83
C PRO A 200 7.91 38.38 78.88
N ASP A 201 6.92 38.50 79.77
CA ASP A 201 5.81 37.56 79.87
C ASP A 201 4.74 37.82 78.78
N CYS A 202 4.86 38.94 78.04
CA CYS A 202 3.93 39.39 77.01
C CYS A 202 4.45 39.29 75.56
N ASP A 203 5.73 38.95 75.37
CA ASP A 203 6.37 38.79 74.05
C ASP A 203 5.79 37.55 73.36
N ASP A 204 5.04 37.73 72.27
CA ASP A 204 4.41 36.63 71.52
C ASP A 204 5.38 35.90 70.57
N GLY A 205 6.61 36.40 70.47
CA GLY A 205 7.66 35.87 69.61
C GLY A 205 7.52 36.23 68.12
N ASN A 206 6.57 37.07 67.72
CA ASN A 206 6.39 37.51 66.34
C ASN A 206 7.18 38.81 66.04
N PRO A 207 8.31 38.72 65.30
CA PRO A 207 9.12 39.90 64.99
C PRO A 207 8.41 40.92 64.06
N CYS A 208 7.31 40.54 63.40
CA CYS A 208 6.58 41.42 62.49
C CYS A 208 5.46 42.25 63.17
N THR A 209 5.10 41.99 64.43
CA THR A 209 4.18 42.84 65.25
C THR A 209 4.95 43.81 66.15
N GLY A 210 6.11 43.38 66.66
CA GLY A 210 7.05 44.21 67.41
C GLY A 210 6.78 44.23 68.92
N ALA A 211 7.86 44.16 69.70
CA ALA A 211 7.84 43.80 71.12
C ALA A 211 6.79 44.51 72.01
N GLU A 212 6.07 43.67 72.76
CA GLU A 212 4.99 43.94 73.68
C GLU A 212 5.47 44.36 75.09
N ALA A 213 4.54 44.86 75.92
CA ALA A 213 4.83 45.26 77.31
C ALA A 213 3.69 44.91 78.30
N CYS A 214 4.04 44.61 79.55
CA CYS A 214 3.11 44.26 80.63
C CYS A 214 2.77 45.52 81.46
N THR A 215 1.51 45.96 81.43
CA THR A 215 1.03 47.14 82.16
C THR A 215 -0.17 46.77 83.02
N ASP A 216 -0.04 46.93 84.34
CA ASP A 216 -1.09 46.61 85.34
C ASP A 216 -1.59 45.16 85.24
N HIS A 217 -0.63 44.23 85.10
CA HIS A 217 -0.85 42.79 84.88
C HIS A 217 -1.55 42.41 83.55
N VAL A 218 -1.65 43.33 82.58
CA VAL A 218 -2.21 43.07 81.23
C VAL A 218 -1.19 43.39 80.13
N CYS A 219 -1.15 42.58 79.07
CA CYS A 219 -0.23 42.75 77.93
C CYS A 219 -0.70 43.75 76.87
N VAL A 220 0.22 44.52 76.28
CA VAL A 220 -0.05 45.59 75.30
C VAL A 220 0.89 45.50 74.08
N ALA A 221 0.31 45.56 72.87
CA ALA A 221 0.98 45.40 71.58
C ALA A 221 1.99 46.51 71.20
N GLY A 222 3.07 46.14 70.50
CA GLY A 222 4.09 47.07 69.99
C GLY A 222 3.81 47.68 68.61
N THR A 223 4.86 48.10 67.90
CA THR A 223 4.77 48.73 66.56
C THR A 223 5.48 47.92 65.47
N PRO A 224 4.81 47.55 64.37
CA PRO A 224 5.34 46.61 63.36
C PRO A 224 6.42 47.22 62.43
N PRO A 225 7.32 46.40 61.85
CA PRO A 225 8.29 46.81 60.83
C PRO A 225 7.65 47.05 59.43
N PRO A 226 8.40 47.63 58.47
CA PRO A 226 8.00 47.72 57.06
C PRO A 226 7.90 46.36 56.35
N ASP A 227 7.08 46.29 55.31
CA ASP A 227 7.00 45.11 54.45
C ASP A 227 8.32 44.87 53.69
N GLY A 228 8.76 43.61 53.65
CA GLY A 228 10.03 43.18 53.04
C GLY A 228 11.21 43.01 54.01
N ASP A 229 11.08 43.42 55.28
CA ASP A 229 12.13 43.16 56.29
C ASP A 229 12.19 41.66 56.66
N PRO A 230 13.39 41.09 56.88
CA PRO A 230 13.58 39.66 57.07
C PRO A 230 13.06 39.18 58.43
N CYS A 231 12.33 38.07 58.40
CA CYS A 231 11.81 37.36 59.56
C CYS A 231 12.04 35.86 59.42
N THR A 232 11.65 35.08 60.44
CA THR A 232 11.64 33.61 60.37
C THR A 232 10.22 33.12 60.60
N THR A 233 9.70 32.32 59.68
CA THR A 233 8.35 31.75 59.83
C THR A 233 8.34 30.67 60.92
N GLY A 234 7.17 30.30 61.43
CA GLY A 234 7.03 29.34 62.54
C GLY A 234 7.60 27.94 62.28
N THR A 235 7.99 27.63 61.04
CA THR A 235 8.69 26.40 60.63
C THR A 235 10.22 26.51 60.70
N GLY A 236 10.76 27.71 60.99
CA GLY A 236 12.19 28.02 60.99
C GLY A 236 12.76 28.40 59.61
N ALA A 237 11.93 28.60 58.59
CA ALA A 237 12.36 29.06 57.26
C ALA A 237 12.56 30.60 57.24
N PRO A 238 13.48 31.12 56.41
CA PRO A 238 13.61 32.55 56.18
C PRO A 238 12.39 33.07 55.41
N GLY A 239 11.80 34.17 55.89
CA GLY A 239 10.67 34.85 55.27
C GLY A 239 10.82 36.37 55.32
N ALA A 240 9.80 37.09 54.85
CA ALA A 240 9.72 38.54 54.87
C ALA A 240 8.42 39.01 55.55
N CYS A 241 8.48 40.07 56.35
CA CYS A 241 7.28 40.67 56.93
C CYS A 241 6.38 41.21 55.82
N ARG A 242 5.09 40.88 55.86
CA ARG A 242 4.04 41.39 54.96
C ARG A 242 2.76 41.59 55.77
N GLY A 243 2.35 42.83 55.99
CA GLY A 243 1.11 43.19 56.70
C GLY A 243 1.10 42.84 58.20
N GLY A 244 2.27 42.79 58.86
CA GLY A 244 2.41 42.42 60.27
C GLY A 244 2.56 40.92 60.54
N LEU A 245 2.58 40.09 59.49
CA LEU A 245 2.84 38.65 59.56
C LEU A 245 4.13 38.29 58.81
N CYS A 246 4.82 37.25 59.26
CA CYS A 246 5.97 36.72 58.53
C CYS A 246 5.48 35.77 57.42
N ALA A 247 5.74 36.12 56.15
CA ALA A 247 5.37 35.33 54.98
C ALA A 247 6.61 34.64 54.38
N ASP A 248 6.43 33.47 53.77
CA ASP A 248 7.52 32.78 53.06
C ASP A 248 7.99 33.60 51.84
N ALA A 249 9.30 33.59 51.57
CA ALA A 249 9.88 34.16 50.35
C ALA A 249 9.41 33.36 49.12
N ALA A 250 9.01 34.04 48.03
CA ALA A 250 8.31 33.37 46.93
C ALA A 250 8.53 34.02 45.56
N CYS A 251 9.32 33.39 44.71
CA CYS A 251 9.66 33.88 43.38
C CYS A 251 8.45 34.18 42.47
N GLY A 252 8.55 35.28 41.70
CA GLY A 252 7.57 35.73 40.73
C GLY A 252 6.48 36.63 41.31
N ASN A 253 6.73 37.24 42.48
CA ASN A 253 5.79 38.09 43.19
C ASN A 253 5.99 39.61 42.94
N ALA A 254 7.00 39.97 42.15
CA ALA A 254 7.49 41.32 41.81
C ALA A 254 8.26 42.05 42.93
N LEU A 255 8.68 41.34 43.97
CA LEU A 255 9.52 41.83 45.06
C LEU A 255 10.67 40.84 45.29
N VAL A 256 11.92 41.33 45.24
CA VAL A 256 13.10 40.50 45.50
C VAL A 256 13.21 40.22 47.00
N ASP A 257 12.80 39.03 47.42
CA ASP A 257 12.84 38.58 48.82
C ASP A 257 14.27 38.17 49.25
N PRO A 258 14.55 38.05 50.58
CA PRO A 258 15.88 37.72 51.10
C PRO A 258 16.41 36.33 50.69
N GLY A 259 17.14 36.29 49.57
CA GLY A 259 17.74 35.06 49.01
C GLY A 259 17.69 35.01 47.48
N GLU A 260 16.82 35.83 46.88
CA GLU A 260 16.59 35.92 45.44
C GLU A 260 17.63 36.83 44.75
N ALA A 261 18.01 36.50 43.52
CA ALA A 261 18.93 37.32 42.71
C ALA A 261 18.18 38.32 41.82
N CYS A 262 16.93 38.01 41.49
CA CYS A 262 15.97 38.82 40.75
C CYS A 262 14.54 38.36 41.11
N ASP A 263 13.55 39.17 40.79
CA ASP A 263 12.12 38.80 40.68
C ASP A 263 11.51 39.86 39.75
N ASP A 264 10.88 39.44 38.65
CA ASP A 264 10.23 40.31 37.66
C ASP A 264 8.70 40.15 37.60
N GLY A 265 8.11 39.52 38.62
CA GLY A 265 6.66 39.40 38.80
C GLY A 265 6.01 38.31 37.98
N ASN A 266 6.80 37.35 37.50
CA ASN A 266 6.30 36.23 36.72
C ASN A 266 7.19 34.97 36.91
N ALA A 267 6.89 33.89 36.17
CA ALA A 267 7.60 32.60 36.28
C ALA A 267 7.98 32.04 34.89
N ASP A 268 8.20 32.92 33.91
CA ASP A 268 8.61 32.60 32.55
C ASP A 268 10.14 32.57 32.46
N ASN A 269 10.71 31.37 32.43
CA ASN A 269 12.15 31.16 32.36
C ASN A 269 12.82 31.71 31.07
N THR A 270 12.07 32.33 30.16
CA THR A 270 12.59 32.84 28.89
C THR A 270 12.90 34.34 28.89
N ASP A 271 12.79 35.07 30.01
CA ASP A 271 13.03 36.52 30.07
C ASP A 271 14.36 36.95 30.75
N ALA A 272 14.32 37.52 31.95
CA ALA A 272 15.48 38.00 32.71
C ALA A 272 15.64 37.28 34.06
N CYS A 273 14.60 36.67 34.59
CA CYS A 273 14.63 35.93 35.83
C CYS A 273 14.04 34.52 35.64
N LEU A 274 14.71 33.50 36.17
CA LEU A 274 14.14 32.15 36.20
C LEU A 274 13.11 32.05 37.33
N SER A 275 12.19 31.08 37.22
CA SER A 275 11.18 30.77 38.23
C SER A 275 11.73 30.29 39.59
N ASP A 276 13.05 30.11 39.70
CA ASP A 276 13.77 29.86 40.96
C ASP A 276 14.47 31.13 41.52
N CYS A 277 14.21 32.28 40.90
CA CYS A 277 14.73 33.59 41.19
C CYS A 277 16.26 33.72 41.09
N THR A 278 16.87 32.89 40.24
CA THR A 278 18.22 33.11 39.71
C THR A 278 18.16 33.93 38.41
N ALA A 279 19.19 34.73 38.17
CA ALA A 279 19.25 35.58 36.97
C ALA A 279 19.59 34.73 35.74
N ALA A 280 18.71 34.73 34.74
CA ALA A 280 18.83 33.88 33.57
C ALA A 280 20.11 34.18 32.77
N ALA A 281 20.85 33.14 32.38
CA ALA A 281 22.07 33.20 31.59
C ALA A 281 22.43 31.84 30.98
N CYS A 282 22.60 31.81 29.65
CA CYS A 282 23.11 30.68 28.86
C CYS A 282 24.04 29.69 29.59
N GLY A 283 23.62 28.43 29.59
CA GLY A 283 24.15 27.34 30.41
C GLY A 283 23.33 27.12 31.69
N ASP A 284 22.14 27.71 31.81
CA ASP A 284 21.19 27.49 32.92
C ASP A 284 20.06 26.50 32.57
N GLY A 285 19.98 26.10 31.30
CA GLY A 285 18.98 25.15 30.79
C GLY A 285 17.73 25.80 30.18
N PHE A 286 17.66 27.13 30.10
CA PHE A 286 16.52 27.86 29.55
C PHE A 286 16.97 28.91 28.52
N VAL A 287 16.22 29.04 27.42
CA VAL A 287 16.61 29.95 26.33
C VAL A 287 15.99 31.33 26.55
N ARG A 288 16.83 32.37 26.69
CA ARG A 288 16.35 33.74 26.84
C ARG A 288 15.89 34.34 25.50
N THR A 289 14.58 34.51 25.37
CA THR A 289 13.90 34.95 24.15
C THR A 289 14.46 36.29 23.63
N GLY A 290 15.10 36.24 22.46
CA GLY A 290 15.63 37.41 21.77
C GLY A 290 17.00 37.89 22.23
N LEU A 291 17.68 37.15 23.12
CA LEU A 291 19.07 37.37 23.50
C LEU A 291 19.97 36.15 23.19
N GLU A 292 19.41 34.94 23.26
CA GLU A 292 20.09 33.67 23.01
C GLU A 292 19.31 32.88 21.94
N ASP A 293 20.02 32.19 21.04
CA ASP A 293 19.38 31.31 20.05
C ASP A 293 19.22 29.87 20.59
N CYS A 294 19.97 29.53 21.66
CA CYS A 294 19.96 28.23 22.34
C CYS A 294 20.72 28.23 23.67
N ASP A 295 20.45 27.20 24.48
CA ASP A 295 21.23 26.86 25.68
C ASP A 295 22.19 25.69 25.38
N THR A 296 23.34 25.63 26.06
CA THR A 296 24.50 24.80 25.66
C THR A 296 24.34 23.30 25.83
N ASP A 297 23.31 22.83 26.54
CA ASP A 297 23.16 21.41 26.89
C ASP A 297 22.12 20.65 26.03
N VAL A 298 21.48 21.31 25.06
CA VAL A 298 20.46 20.69 24.18
C VAL A 298 20.92 20.72 22.70
N PRO A 299 21.43 19.60 22.14
CA PRO A 299 21.69 19.53 20.70
C PRO A 299 20.37 19.51 19.92
N ARG A 300 20.33 20.22 18.79
CA ARG A 300 19.16 20.20 17.89
C ARG A 300 19.34 19.24 16.72
N ALA A 301 18.21 18.75 16.22
CA ALA A 301 18.14 18.13 14.91
C ALA A 301 18.48 19.16 13.82
N CYS A 302 19.41 18.81 12.95
CA CYS A 302 19.80 19.59 11.78
C CYS A 302 19.70 18.72 10.52
N ALA A 303 19.39 19.33 9.37
CA ALA A 303 19.41 18.62 8.10
C ALA A 303 20.84 18.49 7.60
N THR A 304 21.29 17.26 7.32
CA THR A 304 22.60 16.99 6.72
C THR A 304 22.57 17.22 5.20
N THR A 305 23.73 17.15 4.55
CA THR A 305 23.84 17.26 3.08
C THR A 305 23.20 16.10 2.32
N CYS A 306 23.06 14.93 2.96
CA CYS A 306 22.44 13.73 2.40
C CYS A 306 20.92 13.61 2.72
N SER A 307 20.34 14.60 3.43
CA SER A 307 18.95 14.61 3.91
C SER A 307 18.65 13.68 5.10
N SER A 308 19.69 13.12 5.74
CA SER A 308 19.57 12.49 7.06
C SER A 308 19.40 13.57 8.17
N THR A 309 18.99 13.14 9.36
CA THR A 309 18.84 14.04 10.52
C THR A 309 20.09 13.94 11.40
N GLY A 310 20.96 14.94 11.29
CA GLY A 310 22.17 15.06 12.09
C GLY A 310 21.94 15.81 13.40
N SER A 311 23.02 15.94 14.18
CA SER A 311 23.03 16.72 15.41
C SER A 311 23.93 17.96 15.28
N GLU A 312 23.41 19.10 15.71
CA GLU A 312 24.18 20.34 15.89
C GLU A 312 24.20 20.68 17.37
N ALA A 313 25.41 20.91 17.91
CA ALA A 313 25.59 21.31 19.30
C ALA A 313 25.55 22.84 19.44
N CYS A 314 24.71 23.35 20.33
CA CYS A 314 24.72 24.77 20.70
C CYS A 314 26.07 25.15 21.30
N THR A 315 26.76 26.14 20.73
CA THR A 315 28.08 26.54 21.21
C THR A 315 28.08 28.05 21.43
N ALA A 316 28.39 28.48 22.66
CA ALA A 316 28.34 29.88 23.06
C ALA A 316 26.98 30.56 22.74
N CYS A 317 25.88 29.86 23.08
CA CYS A 317 24.49 30.37 23.00
C CYS A 317 23.99 30.64 21.57
N ALA A 318 24.73 30.14 20.57
CA ALA A 318 24.46 30.30 19.15
C ALA A 318 24.65 28.97 18.40
N TRP A 319 23.97 28.86 17.27
CA TRP A 319 24.05 27.74 16.36
C TRP A 319 25.09 28.03 15.27
N GLU A 320 26.38 27.90 15.62
CA GLU A 320 27.51 28.10 14.69
C GLU A 320 28.20 26.78 14.31
N GLY A 321 27.52 25.64 14.47
CA GLY A 321 28.09 24.30 14.26
C GLY A 321 27.90 23.77 12.84
N LEU A 322 28.86 22.96 12.36
CA LEU A 322 28.58 22.06 11.23
C LEU A 322 27.67 20.93 11.71
N CYS A 323 26.56 20.72 11.02
CA CYS A 323 25.65 19.61 11.28
C CYS A 323 26.43 18.28 11.17
N THR A 324 26.56 17.56 12.28
CA THR A 324 27.29 16.29 12.31
C THR A 324 26.32 15.17 11.94
N PRO A 325 26.56 14.42 10.84
CA PRO A 325 25.71 13.30 10.47
C PRO A 325 25.64 12.24 11.57
N PRO A 326 24.55 11.45 11.66
CA PRO A 326 24.56 10.20 12.41
C PRO A 326 25.62 9.25 11.83
N GLY A 327 25.99 8.21 12.57
CA GLY A 327 26.71 7.08 11.97
C GLY A 327 25.75 6.21 11.15
N GLU A 328 26.27 5.57 10.10
CA GLU A 328 25.48 4.81 9.12
C GLU A 328 24.49 3.81 9.76
N VAL A 329 23.25 3.78 9.26
CA VAL A 329 22.19 2.87 9.71
C VAL A 329 21.69 2.06 8.52
N CYS A 330 21.47 0.76 8.71
CA CYS A 330 20.95 -0.10 7.65
C CYS A 330 19.53 0.28 7.23
N ASN A 331 19.41 1.08 6.17
CA ASN A 331 18.11 1.54 5.63
C ASN A 331 18.13 1.85 4.12
N ALA A 332 19.23 1.55 3.43
CA ALA A 332 19.46 1.88 2.02
C ALA A 332 19.47 3.40 1.70
N ALA A 333 19.78 4.25 2.68
CA ALA A 333 20.19 5.63 2.50
C ALA A 333 21.70 5.78 2.85
N ASP A 334 22.30 6.87 2.35
CA ASP A 334 23.58 7.39 2.81
C ASP A 334 23.27 8.26 4.03
N ASP A 335 23.46 7.73 5.24
CA ASP A 335 23.05 8.37 6.50
C ASP A 335 24.18 9.23 7.09
N ASP A 336 25.43 8.78 6.98
CA ASP A 336 26.62 9.51 7.43
C ASP A 336 27.19 10.51 6.40
N CYS A 337 26.59 10.57 5.22
CA CYS A 337 26.88 11.47 4.11
C CYS A 337 28.27 11.29 3.46
N ASP A 338 28.87 10.09 3.51
CA ASP A 338 30.14 9.82 2.83
C ASP A 338 30.00 9.43 1.34
N ALA A 339 28.75 9.37 0.86
CA ALA A 339 28.33 8.99 -0.50
C ALA A 339 28.41 7.49 -0.84
N ALA A 340 28.47 6.61 0.17
CA ALA A 340 28.33 5.17 -0.01
C ALA A 340 27.33 4.54 0.98
N THR A 341 26.14 4.22 0.48
CA THR A 341 25.02 3.58 1.19
C THR A 341 25.41 2.28 1.92
N ASP A 342 25.02 2.19 3.20
CA ASP A 342 25.20 1.06 4.12
C ASP A 342 26.68 0.58 4.27
N ASN A 343 27.67 1.45 4.00
CA ASN A 343 29.08 1.02 3.82
C ASN A 343 29.79 0.52 5.09
N GLY A 344 29.22 0.79 6.28
CA GLY A 344 29.76 0.39 7.58
C GLY A 344 29.38 -1.03 8.02
N PHE A 345 28.60 -1.75 7.22
CA PHE A 345 28.02 -3.06 7.55
C PHE A 345 28.67 -4.22 6.76
N ASP A 346 28.33 -5.46 7.11
CA ASP A 346 28.82 -6.65 6.38
C ASP A 346 28.34 -6.64 4.91
N CYS A 347 27.19 -6.01 4.62
CA CYS A 347 26.70 -5.72 3.27
C CYS A 347 25.47 -4.79 3.23
N ALA A 348 25.26 -4.12 2.09
CA ALA A 348 24.12 -3.23 1.87
C ALA A 348 22.75 -3.95 1.87
N GLN A 349 21.70 -3.26 2.31
CA GLN A 349 20.37 -3.85 2.52
C GLN A 349 19.79 -4.43 1.23
N GLY A 350 19.33 -5.69 1.27
CA GLY A 350 18.76 -6.36 0.10
C GLY A 350 19.78 -6.73 -0.99
N ALA A 351 21.06 -6.39 -0.84
CA ALA A 351 22.11 -6.87 -1.74
C ALA A 351 22.16 -8.40 -1.73
N THR A 352 22.31 -9.00 -2.91
CA THR A 352 22.40 -10.46 -3.06
C THR A 352 23.86 -10.86 -3.19
N LEU A 353 24.39 -11.52 -2.16
CA LEU A 353 25.77 -12.00 -2.10
C LEU A 353 25.86 -13.48 -2.47
N SER A 354 26.78 -13.82 -3.35
CA SER A 354 27.15 -15.22 -3.57
C SER A 354 27.84 -15.79 -2.34
N CYS A 355 27.34 -16.93 -1.85
CA CYS A 355 27.93 -17.66 -0.73
C CYS A 355 28.13 -19.14 -1.11
N THR A 356 29.08 -19.81 -0.46
CA THR A 356 29.24 -21.26 -0.63
C THR A 356 28.36 -21.96 0.40
N THR A 357 27.50 -22.86 -0.06
CA THR A 357 26.60 -23.64 0.78
C THR A 357 27.33 -24.78 1.49
N THR A 358 26.65 -25.46 2.42
CA THR A 358 27.22 -26.62 3.14
C THR A 358 27.51 -27.83 2.25
N CYS A 359 26.82 -27.96 1.11
CA CYS A 359 27.06 -29.01 0.11
C CYS A 359 28.08 -28.60 -0.98
N GLY A 360 28.44 -27.31 -1.06
CA GLY A 360 29.45 -26.78 -1.97
C GLY A 360 28.90 -26.12 -3.25
N SER A 361 27.57 -26.03 -3.38
CA SER A 361 26.89 -25.23 -4.41
C SER A 361 27.09 -23.72 -4.15
N THR A 362 26.87 -22.90 -5.18
CA THR A 362 26.91 -21.43 -5.06
C THR A 362 25.50 -20.92 -4.75
N GLY A 363 25.25 -20.68 -3.47
CA GLY A 363 24.00 -20.09 -2.97
C GLY A 363 24.05 -18.57 -2.97
N SER A 364 22.92 -17.99 -2.55
CA SER A 364 22.72 -16.54 -2.54
C SER A 364 22.11 -16.10 -1.22
N ASN A 365 22.85 -15.32 -0.46
CA ASN A 365 22.33 -14.65 0.72
C ASN A 365 21.84 -13.26 0.36
N VAL A 366 20.57 -12.98 0.65
CA VAL A 366 20.05 -11.61 0.65
C VAL A 366 20.40 -10.98 1.98
N CYS A 367 21.04 -9.81 1.94
CA CYS A 367 21.39 -9.03 3.11
C CYS A 367 20.14 -8.63 3.88
N THR A 368 20.13 -8.97 5.17
CA THR A 368 18.96 -8.76 6.04
C THR A 368 18.65 -7.27 6.19
N ALA A 369 17.46 -6.95 6.72
CA ALA A 369 17.11 -5.58 7.13
C ALA A 369 17.93 -5.03 8.32
N ALA A 370 19.02 -5.73 8.70
CA ALA A 370 20.03 -5.27 9.66
C ALA A 370 21.43 -5.25 9.03
N CYS A 371 21.53 -5.37 7.69
CA CYS A 371 22.77 -5.33 6.89
C CYS A 371 23.83 -6.36 7.31
N ALA A 372 23.35 -7.42 7.98
CA ALA A 372 24.10 -8.61 8.30
C ALA A 372 23.84 -9.68 7.25
N VAL A 373 24.90 -10.39 6.86
CA VAL A 373 24.82 -11.61 6.04
C VAL A 373 24.22 -12.73 6.89
N PRO A 374 23.13 -13.39 6.46
CA PRO A 374 22.62 -14.58 7.14
C PRO A 374 23.70 -15.63 7.39
N ALA A 375 23.82 -16.12 8.63
CA ALA A 375 24.84 -17.11 9.02
C ALA A 375 24.71 -18.45 8.28
N THR A 376 23.54 -18.73 7.69
CA THR A 376 23.26 -19.86 6.81
C THR A 376 23.12 -19.36 5.37
N CYS A 377 23.97 -19.84 4.47
CA CYS A 377 23.85 -19.57 3.03
C CYS A 377 22.55 -20.18 2.50
N ALA A 378 21.62 -19.37 2.00
CA ALA A 378 20.44 -19.89 1.32
C ALA A 378 20.87 -20.55 0.00
N PRO A 379 20.63 -21.86 -0.18
CA PRO A 379 21.07 -22.59 -1.34
C PRO A 379 20.19 -22.26 -2.56
N PRO A 380 20.71 -22.43 -3.79
CA PRO A 380 19.91 -22.20 -4.99
C PRO A 380 18.74 -23.20 -5.09
N VAL A 381 17.74 -22.86 -5.90
CA VAL A 381 16.71 -23.85 -6.28
C VAL A 381 17.37 -24.95 -7.10
N GLU A 382 17.03 -26.20 -6.79
CA GLU A 382 17.58 -27.40 -7.40
C GLU A 382 17.63 -27.33 -8.93
N ALA A 383 18.77 -27.70 -9.53
CA ALA A 383 18.96 -27.65 -10.98
C ALA A 383 19.43 -29.00 -11.53
N CYS A 384 18.81 -29.44 -12.63
CA CYS A 384 19.02 -30.78 -13.20
C CYS A 384 20.48 -31.08 -13.61
N ASN A 385 21.29 -31.60 -12.69
CA ASN A 385 22.72 -31.80 -12.90
C ASN A 385 23.35 -32.96 -12.09
N ALA A 386 22.58 -33.65 -11.24
CA ALA A 386 23.02 -34.70 -10.31
C ALA A 386 24.03 -34.27 -9.23
N ALA A 387 24.10 -32.96 -8.94
CA ALA A 387 24.55 -32.44 -7.66
C ALA A 387 23.34 -32.31 -6.71
N ASP A 388 23.64 -32.11 -5.44
CA ASP A 388 22.73 -31.66 -4.38
C ASP A 388 22.90 -30.13 -4.38
N ASP A 389 22.02 -29.40 -5.07
CA ASP A 389 22.16 -27.94 -5.25
C ASP A 389 21.50 -27.18 -4.10
N ASP A 390 20.31 -27.62 -3.66
CA ASP A 390 19.53 -27.08 -2.54
C ASP A 390 20.02 -27.54 -1.15
N CYS A 391 21.03 -28.41 -1.11
CA CYS A 391 21.65 -28.97 0.10
C CYS A 391 20.71 -29.72 1.06
N ASP A 392 19.55 -30.23 0.62
CA ASP A 392 18.70 -31.09 1.47
C ASP A 392 19.26 -32.51 1.67
N THR A 393 20.39 -32.82 1.02
CA THR A 393 21.09 -34.13 0.95
C THR A 393 20.59 -35.11 -0.12
N LEU A 394 19.69 -34.68 -1.02
CA LEU A 394 19.11 -35.47 -2.10
C LEU A 394 19.26 -34.77 -3.47
N PRO A 395 20.22 -35.20 -4.31
CA PRO A 395 20.39 -34.66 -5.66
C PRO A 395 19.12 -34.68 -6.53
N ASP A 396 18.85 -33.59 -7.25
CA ASP A 396 17.71 -33.33 -8.14
C ASP A 396 16.31 -33.60 -7.52
N ASN A 397 16.13 -33.47 -6.20
CA ASN A 397 14.89 -33.79 -5.44
C ASN A 397 13.59 -33.13 -5.96
N GLY A 398 13.68 -31.94 -6.56
CA GLY A 398 12.56 -31.15 -7.09
C GLY A 398 12.11 -31.55 -8.49
N PHE A 399 12.81 -32.50 -9.12
CA PHE A 399 12.48 -33.04 -10.44
C PHE A 399 11.84 -34.44 -10.35
N ALA A 400 11.42 -34.99 -11.49
CA ALA A 400 10.87 -36.34 -11.52
C ALA A 400 11.91 -37.43 -11.19
N CYS A 401 13.20 -37.12 -11.33
CA CYS A 401 14.31 -38.05 -11.15
C CYS A 401 15.68 -37.38 -11.08
N VAL A 402 16.67 -38.11 -10.54
CA VAL A 402 18.09 -37.72 -10.50
C VAL A 402 18.75 -37.96 -11.85
N ARG A 403 19.43 -36.97 -12.42
CA ARG A 403 20.00 -37.01 -13.77
C ARG A 403 20.92 -38.21 -13.97
N GLY A 404 20.63 -39.03 -14.97
CA GLY A 404 21.38 -40.27 -15.25
C GLY A 404 21.15 -41.42 -14.28
N SER A 405 20.29 -41.26 -13.26
CA SER A 405 19.82 -42.38 -12.44
C SER A 405 18.94 -43.34 -13.25
N ALA A 406 18.94 -44.60 -12.84
CA ALA A 406 18.03 -45.61 -13.35
C ALA A 406 16.84 -45.75 -12.40
N GLY A 407 15.64 -45.53 -12.92
CA GLY A 407 14.38 -45.71 -12.21
C GLY A 407 13.63 -46.95 -12.69
N THR A 408 12.77 -47.46 -11.82
CA THR A 408 11.74 -48.42 -12.20
C THR A 408 10.50 -47.68 -12.69
N CYS A 409 9.91 -48.13 -13.78
CA CYS A 409 8.66 -47.62 -14.32
C CYS A 409 7.62 -48.72 -14.50
N THR A 410 6.36 -48.34 -14.41
CA THR A 410 5.28 -49.17 -14.95
C THR A 410 5.25 -48.98 -16.46
N THR A 411 5.53 -50.05 -17.20
CA THR A 411 5.39 -50.09 -18.65
C THR A 411 3.92 -50.00 -19.07
N SER A 412 3.63 -49.85 -20.37
CA SER A 412 2.26 -49.79 -20.88
C SER A 412 1.41 -51.04 -20.63
N CYS A 413 2.04 -52.19 -20.33
CA CYS A 413 1.36 -53.45 -19.99
C CYS A 413 1.32 -53.75 -18.48
N GLY A 414 1.94 -52.92 -17.63
CA GLY A 414 1.91 -53.05 -16.17
C GLY A 414 3.16 -53.69 -15.53
N SER A 415 4.13 -54.14 -16.34
CA SER A 415 5.39 -54.71 -15.86
C SER A 415 6.35 -53.64 -15.31
N THR A 416 7.32 -54.06 -14.49
CA THR A 416 8.34 -53.15 -13.93
C THR A 416 9.52 -52.99 -14.90
N GLY A 417 9.40 -52.02 -15.79
CA GLY A 417 10.44 -51.59 -16.72
C GLY A 417 11.56 -50.78 -16.06
N SER A 418 12.61 -50.54 -16.83
CA SER A 418 13.72 -49.65 -16.49
C SER A 418 13.69 -48.40 -17.34
N GLN A 419 13.84 -47.24 -16.72
CA GLN A 419 13.95 -45.95 -17.40
C GLN A 419 15.19 -45.20 -16.90
N PHE A 420 15.81 -44.43 -17.79
CA PHE A 420 16.93 -43.56 -17.43
C PHE A 420 16.44 -42.13 -17.36
N CYS A 421 16.85 -41.43 -16.31
CA CYS A 421 16.59 -40.01 -16.17
C CYS A 421 17.44 -39.21 -17.16
N ASP A 422 16.80 -38.42 -18.01
CA ASP A 422 17.46 -37.73 -19.12
C ASP A 422 18.14 -36.42 -18.70
N THR A 423 18.67 -35.66 -19.68
CA THR A 423 19.38 -34.39 -19.44
C THR A 423 18.48 -33.24 -18.98
N THR A 424 17.17 -33.46 -18.87
CA THR A 424 16.16 -32.51 -18.37
C THR A 424 15.49 -32.99 -17.08
N CYS A 425 16.02 -34.04 -16.45
CA CYS A 425 15.49 -34.65 -15.23
C CYS A 425 14.04 -35.11 -15.36
N SER A 426 13.70 -35.49 -16.58
CA SER A 426 12.51 -36.23 -16.93
C SER A 426 12.88 -37.70 -17.10
N TRP A 427 11.97 -38.58 -16.71
CA TRP A 427 12.12 -39.99 -17.02
C TRP A 427 12.00 -40.21 -18.53
N GLY A 428 13.04 -40.79 -19.14
CA GLY A 428 12.99 -41.23 -20.53
C GLY A 428 11.97 -42.36 -20.75
N LEU A 429 11.74 -42.72 -22.01
CA LEU A 429 10.82 -43.80 -22.37
C LEU A 429 11.15 -45.10 -21.62
N CYS A 430 10.15 -45.66 -20.95
CA CYS A 430 10.27 -46.89 -20.16
C CYS A 430 10.68 -48.07 -21.05
N ALA A 431 11.84 -48.66 -20.79
CA ALA A 431 12.35 -49.83 -21.48
C ALA A 431 11.94 -51.10 -20.71
N PRO A 432 11.18 -52.02 -21.33
CA PRO A 432 10.78 -53.27 -20.68
C PRO A 432 11.97 -54.17 -20.29
N PRO A 433 11.82 -55.03 -19.26
CA PRO A 433 12.75 -56.12 -18.97
C PRO A 433 12.73 -57.20 -20.08
N ILE A 434 13.60 -58.20 -19.95
CA ILE A 434 13.53 -59.43 -20.77
C ILE A 434 12.57 -60.41 -20.10
N GLU A 435 11.68 -61.00 -20.90
CA GLU A 435 10.60 -61.91 -20.52
C GLU A 435 11.01 -63.03 -19.54
N ALA A 436 10.19 -63.26 -18.50
CA ALA A 436 10.48 -64.23 -17.44
C ALA A 436 9.24 -65.05 -17.04
N CYS A 437 9.35 -66.38 -17.05
CA CYS A 437 8.29 -67.35 -16.73
C CYS A 437 7.54 -67.10 -15.39
N ASN A 438 6.54 -66.23 -15.38
CA ASN A 438 5.84 -65.73 -14.19
C ASN A 438 4.33 -65.51 -14.40
N GLY A 439 3.83 -65.44 -15.64
CA GLY A 439 2.42 -65.20 -15.97
C GLY A 439 2.03 -63.74 -16.22
N THR A 440 3.00 -62.80 -16.26
CA THR A 440 2.80 -61.43 -16.73
C THR A 440 3.47 -61.21 -18.09
N ASP A 441 2.90 -60.31 -18.89
CA ASP A 441 3.56 -59.71 -20.06
C ASP A 441 4.66 -58.82 -19.51
N ASP A 442 5.89 -59.34 -19.43
CA ASP A 442 7.00 -58.62 -18.81
C ASP A 442 7.62 -57.66 -19.83
N ASP A 443 7.73 -58.03 -21.12
CA ASP A 443 8.35 -57.21 -22.17
C ASP A 443 7.41 -56.28 -23.00
N CYS A 444 6.10 -56.34 -22.76
CA CYS A 444 5.05 -55.50 -23.35
C CYS A 444 4.87 -55.61 -24.88
N ASP A 445 5.19 -56.75 -25.47
CA ASP A 445 4.83 -57.04 -26.86
C ASP A 445 3.34 -57.43 -27.05
N THR A 446 2.57 -57.46 -25.95
CA THR A 446 1.16 -57.84 -25.78
C THR A 446 0.87 -59.33 -25.56
N ALA A 447 1.88 -60.15 -25.25
CA ALA A 447 1.71 -61.58 -24.94
C ALA A 447 2.50 -62.05 -23.68
N PRO A 448 1.81 -62.45 -22.57
CA PRO A 448 2.47 -63.03 -21.40
C PRO A 448 3.27 -64.33 -21.69
N ASP A 449 4.51 -64.40 -21.21
CA ASP A 449 5.47 -65.50 -21.32
C ASP A 449 5.69 -66.05 -22.77
N ASP A 450 5.58 -65.22 -23.81
CA ASP A 450 5.53 -65.66 -25.22
C ASP A 450 6.78 -66.44 -25.70
N GLY A 451 7.94 -66.15 -25.10
CA GLY A 451 9.22 -66.80 -25.39
C GLY A 451 9.36 -68.24 -24.89
N PHE A 452 8.34 -68.81 -24.23
CA PHE A 452 8.36 -70.15 -23.62
C PHE A 452 7.40 -71.15 -24.28
N THR A 453 7.46 -72.44 -23.87
CA THR A 453 6.57 -73.49 -24.43
C THR A 453 5.11 -73.40 -23.96
N CYS A 454 4.86 -72.64 -22.89
CA CYS A 454 3.55 -72.16 -22.46
C CYS A 454 3.71 -71.07 -21.41
N ALA A 455 2.69 -70.24 -21.26
CA ALA A 455 2.64 -69.22 -20.23
C ALA A 455 2.25 -69.80 -18.86
N ARG A 456 2.92 -69.36 -17.81
CA ARG A 456 2.86 -69.98 -16.47
C ARG A 456 1.47 -69.83 -15.86
N GLY A 457 0.94 -70.91 -15.29
CA GLY A 457 -0.41 -70.92 -14.74
C GLY A 457 -1.52 -70.91 -15.79
N THR A 458 -1.22 -70.60 -17.07
CA THR A 458 -2.19 -70.89 -18.13
C THR A 458 -2.49 -72.38 -18.12
N SER A 459 -3.77 -72.69 -18.23
CA SER A 459 -4.26 -74.07 -18.21
C SER A 459 -4.88 -74.33 -19.57
N ARG A 460 -4.38 -75.33 -20.29
CA ARG A 460 -4.96 -75.69 -21.58
C ARG A 460 -5.90 -76.87 -21.45
N SER A 461 -6.82 -76.93 -22.40
CA SER A 461 -7.69 -78.08 -22.63
C SER A 461 -6.87 -79.34 -22.88
N CYS A 462 -6.95 -80.29 -21.97
CA CYS A 462 -6.51 -81.66 -22.17
C CYS A 462 -7.72 -82.58 -22.11
N THR A 463 -7.74 -83.62 -22.96
CA THR A 463 -8.89 -84.52 -23.03
C THR A 463 -8.79 -85.57 -21.93
N THR A 464 -9.75 -85.58 -20.99
CA THR A 464 -9.86 -86.63 -19.97
C THR A 464 -10.31 -87.96 -20.60
N SER A 465 -10.28 -89.04 -19.82
CA SER A 465 -10.77 -90.36 -20.26
C SER A 465 -12.27 -90.42 -20.61
N CYS A 466 -13.05 -89.41 -20.21
CA CYS A 466 -14.49 -89.26 -20.47
C CYS A 466 -14.79 -88.29 -21.63
N ALA A 467 -13.75 -87.75 -22.30
CA ALA A 467 -13.84 -86.70 -23.31
C ALA A 467 -14.36 -85.34 -22.82
N THR A 468 -14.39 -85.12 -21.49
CA THR A 468 -14.51 -83.77 -20.91
C THR A 468 -13.18 -83.01 -21.06
N THR A 469 -13.26 -81.69 -20.99
CA THR A 469 -12.07 -80.83 -21.01
C THR A 469 -11.52 -80.75 -19.59
N GLY A 470 -10.57 -81.62 -19.29
CA GLY A 470 -9.72 -81.46 -18.11
C GLY A 470 -8.74 -80.33 -18.35
N THR A 471 -8.11 -79.87 -17.28
CA THR A 471 -7.06 -78.85 -17.34
C THR A 471 -5.72 -79.46 -16.97
N GLU A 472 -4.75 -79.28 -17.86
CA GLU A 472 -3.34 -79.41 -17.53
C GLU A 472 -2.78 -77.99 -17.42
N THR A 473 -2.30 -77.65 -16.24
CA THR A 473 -1.75 -76.34 -15.94
C THR A 473 -0.28 -76.30 -16.32
N CYS A 474 0.14 -75.23 -16.99
CA CYS A 474 1.53 -74.94 -17.27
C CYS A 474 2.25 -74.65 -15.94
N ASP A 475 3.24 -75.46 -15.59
CA ASP A 475 3.88 -75.48 -14.29
C ASP A 475 4.86 -74.30 -14.07
N THR A 476 5.51 -74.27 -12.90
CA THR A 476 6.45 -73.19 -12.52
C THR A 476 7.73 -73.13 -13.37
N THR A 477 7.87 -73.99 -14.37
CA THR A 477 8.98 -74.01 -15.34
C THR A 477 8.50 -73.79 -16.79
N CYS A 478 7.29 -73.30 -16.97
CA CYS A 478 6.65 -73.04 -18.27
C CYS A 478 6.56 -74.30 -19.16
N SER A 479 6.22 -75.43 -18.53
CA SER A 479 6.00 -76.74 -19.15
C SER A 479 4.65 -77.34 -18.74
N TRP A 480 4.00 -78.09 -19.62
CA TRP A 480 2.66 -78.64 -19.36
C TRP A 480 2.65 -79.84 -18.40
N GLY A 481 1.81 -79.77 -17.36
CA GLY A 481 1.61 -80.83 -16.37
C GLY A 481 0.71 -82.00 -16.82
N ALA A 482 0.18 -82.77 -15.87
CA ALA A 482 -0.72 -83.90 -16.13
C ALA A 482 -2.20 -83.50 -15.97
N CYS A 483 -3.05 -84.01 -16.86
CA CYS A 483 -4.48 -83.68 -16.97
C CYS A 483 -5.33 -84.16 -15.77
N ALA A 484 -6.08 -83.25 -15.15
CA ALA A 484 -7.02 -83.56 -14.06
C ALA A 484 -8.49 -83.28 -14.44
N PRO A 485 -9.46 -84.12 -14.05
CA PRO A 485 -10.88 -83.82 -14.19
C PRO A 485 -11.36 -82.85 -13.07
N PRO A 486 -12.34 -81.97 -13.36
CA PRO A 486 -12.93 -81.06 -12.36
C PRO A 486 -13.83 -81.78 -11.33
N VAL A 487 -14.43 -81.01 -10.42
CA VAL A 487 -15.44 -81.42 -9.42
C VAL A 487 -16.76 -80.78 -9.81
N GLU A 488 -17.87 -81.51 -9.68
CA GLU A 488 -19.19 -81.09 -10.17
C GLU A 488 -19.56 -79.65 -9.78
N THR A 489 -19.68 -78.78 -10.80
CA THR A 489 -20.03 -77.37 -10.67
C THR A 489 -21.27 -77.04 -11.50
N CYS A 490 -22.09 -76.13 -10.98
CA CYS A 490 -23.36 -75.67 -11.58
C CYS A 490 -23.13 -74.90 -12.92
N ASN A 491 -22.76 -75.59 -13.99
CA ASN A 491 -22.20 -75.05 -15.23
C ASN A 491 -22.77 -75.63 -16.56
N GLY A 492 -23.54 -76.72 -16.52
CA GLY A 492 -24.14 -77.34 -17.71
C GLY A 492 -23.54 -78.68 -18.16
N ALA A 493 -22.55 -79.22 -17.44
CA ALA A 493 -21.81 -80.43 -17.80
C ALA A 493 -21.71 -81.47 -16.68
N ASP A 494 -21.44 -82.72 -17.07
CA ASP A 494 -21.02 -83.84 -16.21
C ASP A 494 -19.50 -83.67 -16.02
N ASP A 495 -19.13 -82.78 -15.09
CA ASP A 495 -17.80 -82.21 -14.96
C ASP A 495 -16.82 -83.23 -14.38
N ASP A 496 -17.23 -83.90 -13.30
CA ASP A 496 -16.39 -84.87 -12.58
C ASP A 496 -16.46 -86.30 -13.17
N CYS A 497 -17.25 -86.47 -14.23
CA CYS A 497 -17.48 -87.70 -14.97
C CYS A 497 -18.15 -88.82 -14.16
N ASP A 498 -19.06 -88.48 -13.22
CA ASP A 498 -19.91 -89.43 -12.51
C ASP A 498 -21.10 -89.97 -13.34
N THR A 499 -21.35 -89.42 -14.53
CA THR A 499 -22.44 -89.71 -15.49
C THR A 499 -23.76 -88.95 -15.27
N THR A 500 -23.76 -87.88 -14.48
CA THR A 500 -24.91 -86.96 -14.31
C THR A 500 -24.50 -85.49 -14.43
N VAL A 501 -25.45 -84.59 -14.70
CA VAL A 501 -25.20 -83.15 -15.00
C VAL A 501 -25.88 -82.26 -13.96
N ASP A 502 -25.12 -81.36 -13.34
CA ASP A 502 -25.55 -80.27 -12.43
C ASP A 502 -26.48 -80.69 -11.27
N ASN A 503 -26.22 -81.84 -10.64
CA ASN A 503 -27.19 -82.53 -9.78
C ASN A 503 -27.42 -81.92 -8.36
N GLY A 504 -27.69 -80.60 -8.22
CA GLY A 504 -27.97 -80.01 -6.89
C GLY A 504 -28.50 -78.57 -6.73
N PHE A 505 -28.75 -77.79 -7.80
CA PHE A 505 -28.89 -76.31 -7.71
C PHE A 505 -30.21 -75.71 -8.25
N ALA A 506 -30.43 -74.39 -8.06
CA ALA A 506 -31.72 -73.71 -8.25
C ALA A 506 -31.86 -72.86 -9.55
N CYS A 507 -30.78 -72.23 -10.02
CA CYS A 507 -30.58 -71.83 -11.42
C CYS A 507 -29.20 -72.33 -11.90
N LEU A 508 -28.73 -71.92 -13.09
CA LEU A 508 -27.41 -72.28 -13.61
C LEU A 508 -26.49 -71.05 -13.57
N ALA A 509 -25.30 -71.17 -13.00
CA ALA A 509 -24.45 -70.00 -12.71
C ALA A 509 -24.10 -69.23 -13.99
N GLY A 510 -24.10 -67.90 -13.91
CA GLY A 510 -23.80 -67.05 -15.07
C GLY A 510 -24.90 -67.01 -16.14
N THR A 511 -25.97 -67.81 -16.03
CA THR A 511 -27.17 -67.56 -16.86
C THR A 511 -27.77 -66.22 -16.44
N THR A 512 -27.88 -65.31 -17.39
CA THR A 512 -28.67 -64.11 -17.22
C THR A 512 -30.12 -64.40 -17.60
N ARG A 513 -31.05 -63.72 -16.96
CA ARG A 513 -32.44 -63.65 -17.41
C ARG A 513 -32.85 -62.20 -17.54
N SER A 514 -33.67 -61.94 -18.55
CA SER A 514 -34.47 -60.72 -18.66
C SER A 514 -35.30 -60.56 -17.38
N CYS A 515 -35.13 -59.45 -16.70
CA CYS A 515 -36.02 -58.99 -15.65
C CYS A 515 -36.70 -57.70 -16.11
N THR A 516 -37.90 -57.45 -15.61
CA THR A 516 -38.56 -56.16 -15.82
C THR A 516 -38.16 -55.25 -14.67
N THR A 517 -37.58 -54.10 -15.00
CA THR A 517 -37.27 -53.02 -14.04
C THR A 517 -38.57 -52.37 -13.54
N SER A 518 -38.46 -51.43 -12.60
CA SER A 518 -39.62 -50.67 -12.10
C SER A 518 -40.29 -49.78 -13.15
N CYS A 519 -39.55 -49.29 -14.14
CA CYS A 519 -40.10 -48.47 -15.24
C CYS A 519 -40.60 -49.30 -16.44
N GLY A 520 -40.22 -50.58 -16.54
CA GLY A 520 -40.65 -51.49 -17.60
C GLY A 520 -39.59 -51.82 -18.65
N SER A 521 -38.40 -51.21 -18.56
CA SER A 521 -37.23 -51.57 -19.36
C SER A 521 -36.77 -53.01 -19.09
N THR A 522 -36.05 -53.60 -20.06
CA THR A 522 -35.55 -54.98 -19.94
C THR A 522 -34.19 -54.97 -19.25
N GLY A 523 -34.22 -54.90 -17.93
CA GLY A 523 -33.03 -55.07 -17.10
C GLY A 523 -32.48 -56.48 -17.15
N THR A 524 -31.26 -56.64 -16.63
CA THR A 524 -30.59 -57.94 -16.55
C THR A 524 -30.47 -58.39 -15.09
N GLN A 525 -31.00 -59.59 -14.79
CA GLN A 525 -30.69 -60.33 -13.57
C GLN A 525 -29.69 -61.43 -13.92
N SER A 526 -28.51 -61.39 -13.31
CA SER A 526 -27.55 -62.49 -13.36
C SER A 526 -27.89 -63.54 -12.30
N CYS A 527 -27.92 -64.82 -12.70
CA CYS A 527 -27.82 -65.94 -11.75
C CYS A 527 -26.38 -65.89 -11.21
N ASP A 528 -26.24 -65.55 -9.93
CA ASP A 528 -24.96 -65.39 -9.25
C ASP A 528 -24.20 -66.72 -9.15
N ALA A 529 -22.93 -66.64 -8.72
CA ALA A 529 -22.04 -67.79 -8.59
C ALA A 529 -22.48 -68.84 -7.55
N THR A 530 -23.58 -68.61 -6.81
CA THR A 530 -24.20 -69.58 -5.89
C THR A 530 -25.44 -70.25 -6.48
N CYS A 531 -25.74 -70.00 -7.76
CA CYS A 531 -26.92 -70.48 -8.46
C CYS A 531 -28.25 -69.95 -7.88
N ASN A 532 -28.25 -68.66 -7.51
CA ASN A 532 -29.42 -67.86 -7.11
C ASN A 532 -29.54 -66.57 -7.98
N TRP A 533 -30.72 -65.94 -8.03
CA TRP A 533 -30.95 -64.75 -8.86
C TRP A 533 -30.73 -63.43 -8.10
N GLY A 534 -29.88 -62.55 -8.64
CA GLY A 534 -29.59 -61.23 -8.07
C GLY A 534 -30.66 -60.15 -8.29
N ALA A 535 -30.32 -58.89 -7.99
CA ALA A 535 -31.17 -57.72 -8.25
C ALA A 535 -31.24 -57.39 -9.75
N CYS A 536 -32.33 -56.72 -10.18
CA CYS A 536 -32.49 -56.29 -11.57
C CYS A 536 -31.75 -54.97 -11.81
N LEU A 537 -30.69 -55.00 -12.61
CA LEU A 537 -29.97 -53.80 -13.04
C LEU A 537 -30.58 -53.30 -14.35
N ALA A 538 -30.88 -52.00 -14.41
CA ALA A 538 -31.32 -51.35 -15.64
C ALA A 538 -30.13 -51.18 -16.62
N PRO A 539 -30.38 -51.17 -17.94
CA PRO A 539 -29.36 -50.80 -18.93
C PRO A 539 -28.91 -49.33 -18.79
N VAL A 540 -27.80 -48.98 -19.43
CA VAL A 540 -27.41 -47.57 -19.64
C VAL A 540 -28.31 -46.97 -20.72
N GLU A 541 -28.70 -45.70 -20.56
CA GLU A 541 -29.62 -44.99 -21.46
C GLU A 541 -29.19 -45.08 -22.93
N THR A 542 -30.15 -45.41 -23.81
CA THR A 542 -29.95 -45.48 -25.26
C THR A 542 -30.93 -44.55 -25.95
N CYS A 543 -30.46 -43.76 -26.93
CA CYS A 543 -31.34 -42.86 -27.69
C CYS A 543 -32.41 -43.61 -28.50
N ASN A 544 -33.57 -43.82 -27.89
CA ASN A 544 -34.65 -44.66 -28.39
C ASN A 544 -36.06 -44.15 -28.01
N GLY A 545 -36.16 -43.15 -27.12
CA GLY A 545 -37.40 -42.53 -26.71
C GLY A 545 -38.11 -43.24 -25.54
N ALA A 546 -37.36 -44.02 -24.75
CA ALA A 546 -37.80 -44.63 -23.51
C ALA A 546 -36.75 -44.44 -22.43
N ASP A 547 -37.22 -44.22 -21.20
CA ASP A 547 -36.49 -44.33 -19.93
C ASP A 547 -35.90 -45.75 -19.81
N ASP A 548 -34.66 -45.94 -20.26
CA ASP A 548 -33.98 -47.24 -20.29
C ASP A 548 -33.40 -47.54 -18.89
N ASP A 549 -32.79 -46.53 -18.25
CA ASP A 549 -32.09 -46.67 -16.96
C ASP A 549 -33.01 -46.55 -15.69
N CYS A 550 -34.25 -46.08 -15.87
CA CYS A 550 -35.28 -45.88 -14.85
C CYS A 550 -35.05 -44.73 -13.84
N ASP A 551 -34.24 -43.70 -14.16
CA ASP A 551 -34.14 -42.50 -13.31
C ASP A 551 -35.40 -41.59 -13.37
N GLY A 552 -36.22 -41.76 -14.41
CA GLY A 552 -37.47 -41.01 -14.64
C GLY A 552 -37.37 -39.86 -15.63
N ALA A 553 -36.20 -39.65 -16.25
CA ALA A 553 -36.02 -38.89 -17.47
C ALA A 553 -36.25 -39.79 -18.72
N THR A 554 -35.81 -39.36 -19.89
CA THR A 554 -35.92 -40.10 -21.16
C THR A 554 -34.94 -39.47 -22.15
N ASP A 555 -34.04 -40.27 -22.70
CA ASP A 555 -32.96 -39.86 -23.60
C ASP A 555 -32.02 -38.75 -23.01
N GLU A 556 -31.81 -38.68 -21.69
CA GLU A 556 -31.03 -37.63 -21.03
C GLU A 556 -29.51 -37.73 -21.27
N GLY A 557 -28.82 -36.57 -21.27
CA GLY A 557 -27.37 -36.54 -21.43
C GLY A 557 -26.83 -36.84 -22.84
N ASN A 558 -27.68 -36.87 -23.87
CA ASN A 558 -27.32 -37.17 -25.27
C ASN A 558 -26.76 -38.61 -25.49
N PRO A 559 -27.54 -39.66 -25.16
CA PRO A 559 -27.07 -41.03 -25.19
C PRO A 559 -26.73 -41.50 -26.62
N GLY A 560 -25.55 -42.07 -26.82
CA GLY A 560 -25.07 -42.48 -28.16
C GLY A 560 -24.73 -41.32 -29.12
N GLY A 561 -24.74 -40.08 -28.63
CA GLY A 561 -24.29 -38.89 -29.37
C GLY A 561 -22.77 -38.66 -29.33
N GLY A 562 -22.35 -37.46 -29.75
CA GLY A 562 -20.97 -36.94 -29.61
C GLY A 562 -19.98 -37.33 -30.72
N VAL A 563 -20.36 -38.18 -31.68
CA VAL A 563 -19.47 -38.59 -32.78
C VAL A 563 -19.59 -37.62 -33.95
N SER A 564 -18.46 -37.17 -34.50
CA SER A 564 -18.46 -36.30 -35.69
C SER A 564 -19.15 -36.95 -36.89
N CYS A 565 -19.98 -36.19 -37.60
CA CYS A 565 -20.81 -36.65 -38.70
C CYS A 565 -20.92 -35.60 -39.81
N GLY A 566 -21.16 -36.05 -41.05
CA GLY A 566 -21.18 -35.17 -42.22
C GLY A 566 -19.77 -34.76 -42.71
N PRO A 567 -19.68 -33.79 -43.63
CA PRO A 567 -18.40 -33.29 -44.14
C PRO A 567 -17.70 -32.39 -43.12
N ALA A 568 -16.37 -32.40 -43.09
CA ALA A 568 -15.57 -31.46 -42.30
C ALA A 568 -15.49 -30.09 -43.00
N LEU A 569 -15.95 -29.02 -42.33
CA LEU A 569 -16.16 -27.71 -42.95
C LEU A 569 -15.29 -26.62 -42.31
N GLY A 570 -13.97 -26.82 -42.30
CA GLY A 570 -12.99 -25.75 -42.01
C GLY A 570 -13.08 -25.11 -40.61
N GLY A 571 -13.55 -25.87 -39.62
CA GLY A 571 -13.84 -25.41 -38.25
C GLY A 571 -15.16 -26.00 -37.79
N CYS A 572 -16.22 -25.78 -38.55
CA CYS A 572 -17.55 -26.32 -38.26
C CYS A 572 -17.58 -27.85 -38.41
N VAL A 573 -17.97 -28.53 -37.34
CA VAL A 573 -18.21 -29.97 -37.30
C VAL A 573 -19.64 -30.21 -36.80
N ALA A 574 -20.38 -31.08 -37.48
CA ALA A 574 -21.63 -31.61 -36.94
C ALA A 574 -21.32 -32.86 -36.12
N VAL A 575 -22.08 -33.09 -35.06
CA VAL A 575 -21.97 -34.27 -34.19
C VAL A 575 -23.30 -35.04 -34.17
N THR A 576 -23.25 -36.32 -33.83
CA THR A 576 -24.45 -37.09 -33.55
C THR A 576 -25.09 -36.58 -32.26
N ALA A 577 -26.41 -36.44 -32.27
CA ALA A 577 -27.20 -35.99 -31.15
C ALA A 577 -28.49 -36.80 -31.06
N CYS A 578 -28.90 -37.14 -29.85
CA CYS A 578 -30.18 -37.78 -29.61
C CYS A 578 -31.31 -36.74 -29.71
N VAL A 579 -32.27 -36.99 -30.60
CA VAL A 579 -33.44 -36.10 -30.75
C VAL A 579 -34.70 -36.94 -30.99
N GLY A 580 -35.53 -37.06 -29.95
CA GLY A 580 -36.81 -37.76 -30.01
C GLY A 580 -36.66 -39.26 -30.28
N GLY A 581 -35.79 -39.94 -29.54
CA GLY A 581 -35.55 -41.37 -29.67
C GLY A 581 -34.82 -41.82 -30.93
N ALA A 582 -34.03 -40.94 -31.55
CA ALA A 582 -33.14 -41.31 -32.65
C ALA A 582 -31.85 -40.49 -32.66
N VAL A 583 -30.71 -41.19 -32.86
CA VAL A 583 -29.41 -40.56 -33.09
C VAL A 583 -29.39 -39.91 -34.47
N VAL A 584 -29.41 -38.58 -34.51
CA VAL A 584 -29.39 -37.77 -35.73
C VAL A 584 -28.10 -36.96 -35.81
N CYS A 585 -27.55 -36.77 -37.01
CA CYS A 585 -26.49 -35.78 -37.19
C CYS A 585 -27.06 -34.38 -36.97
N ARG A 586 -26.31 -33.49 -36.29
CA ARG A 586 -26.67 -32.08 -36.06
C ARG A 586 -25.43 -31.19 -36.01
N GLY A 587 -25.54 -29.99 -36.58
CA GLY A 587 -24.54 -28.94 -36.43
C GLY A 587 -25.15 -27.55 -36.58
N THR A 588 -24.43 -26.55 -36.10
CA THR A 588 -24.92 -25.21 -35.76
C THR A 588 -24.69 -24.19 -36.88
N PHE A 589 -25.33 -24.45 -38.03
CA PHE A 589 -25.18 -23.70 -39.27
C PHE A 589 -26.24 -22.61 -39.41
N VAL A 590 -25.84 -21.34 -39.47
CA VAL A 590 -26.72 -20.17 -39.59
C VAL A 590 -26.65 -19.58 -41.00
N SER A 591 -27.81 -19.27 -41.58
CA SER A 591 -27.90 -18.60 -42.89
C SER A 591 -29.11 -17.66 -42.98
N PRO A 592 -29.07 -16.59 -43.80
CA PRO A 592 -30.24 -15.74 -44.01
C PRO A 592 -31.45 -16.50 -44.57
N ALA A 593 -32.63 -16.18 -44.05
CA ALA A 593 -33.88 -16.84 -44.39
C ALA A 593 -34.13 -16.93 -45.92
N GLY A 594 -34.38 -18.15 -46.40
CA GLY A 594 -34.73 -18.44 -47.81
C GLY A 594 -33.62 -19.03 -48.68
N LEU A 595 -32.45 -19.37 -48.12
CA LEU A 595 -31.35 -20.04 -48.83
C LEU A 595 -31.30 -21.55 -48.48
N PRO A 596 -31.27 -22.48 -49.46
CA PRO A 596 -31.63 -23.88 -49.21
C PRO A 596 -30.46 -24.86 -48.95
N THR A 597 -29.21 -24.41 -48.86
CA THR A 597 -28.01 -25.28 -48.84
C THR A 597 -27.49 -25.56 -47.43
N ASN A 598 -28.24 -26.37 -46.67
CA ASN A 598 -27.71 -27.07 -45.49
C ASN A 598 -26.62 -28.08 -45.93
N PRO A 599 -25.50 -28.24 -45.19
CA PRO A 599 -24.42 -29.16 -45.54
C PRO A 599 -24.73 -30.67 -45.39
N GLY A 600 -26.00 -31.05 -45.21
CA GLY A 600 -26.46 -32.44 -45.10
C GLY A 600 -26.59 -32.95 -43.66
N THR A 601 -26.70 -32.03 -42.69
CA THR A 601 -26.61 -32.28 -41.25
C THR A 601 -27.83 -31.79 -40.47
N GLN A 602 -28.78 -31.07 -41.08
CA GLN A 602 -30.13 -30.84 -40.57
C GLN A 602 -31.14 -30.75 -41.73
N ALA A 603 -32.44 -30.74 -41.43
CA ALA A 603 -33.50 -30.55 -42.44
C ALA A 603 -33.54 -29.13 -43.05
N ALA A 604 -33.05 -28.12 -42.33
CA ALA A 604 -32.86 -26.74 -42.77
C ALA A 604 -31.68 -26.10 -41.99
N PRO A 605 -31.03 -25.04 -42.50
CA PRO A 605 -30.18 -24.16 -41.68
C PRO A 605 -31.01 -23.45 -40.60
N LEU A 606 -30.34 -22.84 -39.62
CA LEU A 606 -30.96 -21.98 -38.61
C LEU A 606 -30.99 -20.53 -39.09
N ASP A 607 -32.06 -19.81 -38.75
CA ASP A 607 -32.29 -18.44 -39.22
C ASP A 607 -31.64 -17.36 -38.32
N THR A 608 -31.20 -17.71 -37.10
CA THR A 608 -30.62 -16.78 -36.11
C THR A 608 -29.45 -17.38 -35.32
N VAL A 609 -28.55 -16.52 -34.83
CA VAL A 609 -27.41 -16.88 -33.96
C VAL A 609 -27.89 -17.44 -32.63
N ALA A 610 -28.88 -16.81 -31.99
CA ALA A 610 -29.43 -17.27 -30.71
C ALA A 610 -30.04 -18.69 -30.81
N ALA A 611 -30.70 -19.01 -31.94
CA ALA A 611 -31.22 -20.36 -32.18
C ALA A 611 -30.09 -21.39 -32.37
N ALA A 612 -28.96 -20.98 -32.94
CA ALA A 612 -27.79 -21.85 -33.09
C ALA A 612 -27.06 -22.07 -31.76
N GLN A 613 -26.93 -21.07 -30.89
CA GLN A 613 -26.38 -21.25 -29.55
C GLN A 613 -27.26 -22.19 -28.70
N ALA A 614 -28.58 -22.03 -28.74
CA ALA A 614 -29.51 -22.95 -28.09
C ALA A 614 -29.40 -24.39 -28.65
N ASN A 615 -29.18 -24.54 -29.96
CA ASN A 615 -28.93 -25.84 -30.57
C ASN A 615 -27.53 -26.41 -30.24
N ALA A 616 -26.52 -25.57 -29.98
CA ALA A 616 -25.18 -26.00 -29.53
C ALA A 616 -25.23 -26.60 -28.13
N ALA A 617 -25.96 -25.94 -27.20
CA ALA A 617 -26.19 -26.47 -25.87
C ALA A 617 -26.95 -27.82 -25.91
N ALA A 618 -27.97 -27.93 -26.77
CA ALA A 618 -28.78 -29.14 -26.91
C ALA A 618 -28.06 -30.36 -27.51
N ILE A 619 -26.83 -30.21 -28.05
CA ILE A 619 -26.03 -31.32 -28.59
C ILE A 619 -24.84 -31.72 -27.71
N GLY A 620 -24.75 -31.16 -26.49
CA GLY A 620 -23.78 -31.56 -25.46
C GLY A 620 -22.67 -30.55 -25.15
N GLY A 621 -22.72 -29.35 -25.75
CA GLY A 621 -21.66 -28.33 -25.63
C GLY A 621 -20.46 -28.60 -26.54
N GLY A 622 -19.67 -27.55 -26.85
CA GLY A 622 -18.50 -27.67 -27.72
C GLY A 622 -18.80 -27.70 -29.23
N ALA A 623 -19.97 -27.21 -29.66
CA ALA A 623 -20.36 -27.12 -31.07
C ALA A 623 -20.36 -25.67 -31.57
N ASP A 624 -19.48 -25.38 -32.52
CA ASP A 624 -19.28 -24.02 -33.03
C ASP A 624 -20.45 -23.53 -33.90
N VAL A 625 -20.93 -22.31 -33.63
CA VAL A 625 -21.96 -21.63 -34.41
C VAL A 625 -21.33 -20.99 -35.64
N CYS A 626 -21.73 -21.41 -36.82
CA CYS A 626 -21.10 -21.00 -38.07
C CYS A 626 -21.99 -20.12 -38.93
N LEU A 627 -21.54 -18.89 -39.18
CA LEU A 627 -22.28 -17.86 -39.90
C LEU A 627 -21.82 -17.82 -41.37
N CYS A 628 -22.76 -17.78 -42.31
CA CYS A 628 -22.45 -17.69 -43.73
C CYS A 628 -22.84 -16.34 -44.38
N ASP A 629 -22.17 -16.02 -45.49
CA ASP A 629 -22.43 -14.90 -46.40
C ASP A 629 -22.80 -15.42 -47.81
N PRO A 630 -23.90 -14.96 -48.45
CA PRO A 630 -24.28 -15.39 -49.79
C PRO A 630 -23.31 -14.90 -50.87
N PRO A 631 -23.03 -15.69 -51.93
CA PRO A 631 -22.01 -15.37 -52.94
C PRO A 631 -22.19 -14.07 -53.73
N ALA A 632 -23.34 -13.40 -53.61
CA ALA A 632 -23.70 -12.18 -54.31
C ALA A 632 -23.95 -10.98 -53.38
N ALA A 633 -23.89 -11.16 -52.05
CA ALA A 633 -24.15 -10.10 -51.08
C ALA A 633 -22.90 -9.23 -50.81
N GLY A 634 -21.74 -9.86 -50.68
CA GLY A 634 -20.47 -9.19 -50.33
C GLY A 634 -20.35 -8.79 -48.86
N SER A 635 -21.45 -8.85 -48.10
CA SER A 635 -21.51 -8.99 -46.65
C SER A 635 -22.96 -9.29 -46.23
N THR A 636 -23.11 -9.96 -45.09
CA THR A 636 -24.40 -10.31 -44.48
C THR A 636 -24.46 -9.84 -43.04
N THR A 637 -25.51 -9.09 -42.68
CA THR A 637 -25.75 -8.63 -41.30
C THR A 637 -26.87 -9.41 -40.63
N TYR A 638 -26.54 -10.04 -39.50
CA TYR A 638 -27.48 -10.64 -38.55
C TYR A 638 -27.89 -9.57 -37.53
N ASN A 639 -29.14 -9.11 -37.62
CA ASN A 639 -29.69 -8.06 -36.76
C ASN A 639 -30.48 -8.71 -35.61
N GLU A 640 -29.77 -9.10 -34.56
CA GLU A 640 -30.32 -9.77 -33.39
C GLU A 640 -29.42 -9.51 -32.17
N ASN A 641 -29.98 -9.64 -30.97
CA ASN A 641 -29.23 -9.43 -29.75
C ASN A 641 -28.51 -10.73 -29.37
N VAL A 642 -27.21 -10.67 -29.13
CA VAL A 642 -26.36 -11.86 -28.94
C VAL A 642 -25.67 -11.83 -27.59
N THR A 643 -26.03 -12.79 -26.74
CA THR A 643 -25.30 -13.12 -25.52
C THR A 643 -24.54 -14.42 -25.73
N MET A 644 -23.23 -14.40 -25.49
CA MET A 644 -22.35 -15.56 -25.65
C MET A 644 -22.57 -16.57 -24.52
N ALA A 645 -22.52 -17.85 -24.86
CA ALA A 645 -22.73 -18.97 -23.95
C ALA A 645 -21.44 -19.79 -23.81
N GLU A 646 -21.17 -20.31 -22.62
CA GLU A 646 -19.90 -21.00 -22.36
C GLU A 646 -19.75 -22.27 -23.20
N GLY A 647 -18.53 -22.50 -23.70
CA GLY A 647 -18.20 -23.62 -24.58
C GLY A 647 -18.83 -23.55 -25.96
N THR A 648 -19.30 -22.37 -26.41
CA THR A 648 -19.94 -22.18 -27.72
C THR A 648 -19.29 -21.04 -28.50
N SER A 649 -18.37 -21.37 -29.41
CA SER A 649 -17.73 -20.35 -30.27
C SER A 649 -18.63 -19.92 -31.43
N VAL A 650 -18.44 -18.70 -31.93
CA VAL A 650 -19.10 -18.17 -33.12
C VAL A 650 -18.05 -17.89 -34.21
N LEU A 651 -18.15 -18.58 -35.34
CA LEU A 651 -17.20 -18.56 -36.44
C LEU A 651 -17.81 -17.89 -37.68
N GLY A 652 -17.15 -16.86 -38.18
CA GLY A 652 -17.54 -16.10 -39.37
C GLY A 652 -16.78 -16.46 -40.64
N GLY A 653 -17.24 -15.85 -41.74
CA GLY A 653 -16.57 -15.89 -43.04
C GLY A 653 -16.79 -17.16 -43.86
N TYR A 654 -17.89 -17.88 -43.66
CA TYR A 654 -18.30 -19.00 -44.53
C TYR A 654 -19.12 -18.53 -45.72
N ARG A 655 -19.08 -19.28 -46.81
CA ARG A 655 -19.90 -19.04 -48.00
C ARG A 655 -21.15 -19.93 -48.00
N CYS A 656 -22.36 -19.36 -48.12
CA CYS A 656 -23.60 -20.12 -47.88
C CYS A 656 -23.91 -21.30 -48.83
N ASP A 657 -23.29 -21.37 -50.02
CA ASP A 657 -23.58 -22.41 -51.02
C ASP A 657 -22.67 -23.67 -50.90
N ASN A 658 -21.48 -23.53 -50.32
CA ASN A 658 -20.49 -24.62 -50.23
C ASN A 658 -19.75 -24.70 -48.88
N TRP A 659 -20.04 -23.79 -47.94
CA TRP A 659 -19.44 -23.73 -46.61
C TRP A 659 -17.90 -23.70 -46.58
N ALA A 660 -17.27 -23.16 -47.64
CA ALA A 660 -15.85 -22.83 -47.63
C ALA A 660 -15.61 -21.57 -46.79
N ARG A 661 -14.66 -21.62 -45.85
CA ARG A 661 -14.25 -20.46 -45.03
C ARG A 661 -13.22 -19.61 -45.76
N ASN A 662 -13.47 -18.29 -45.85
CA ASN A 662 -12.50 -17.29 -46.27
C ASN A 662 -12.92 -15.90 -45.74
N ILE A 663 -12.41 -15.55 -44.56
CA ILE A 663 -12.72 -14.31 -43.84
C ILE A 663 -12.34 -13.02 -44.60
N ALA A 664 -11.46 -13.11 -45.61
CA ALA A 664 -11.09 -11.97 -46.45
C ALA A 664 -12.02 -11.75 -47.65
N THR A 665 -12.94 -12.68 -47.93
CA THR A 665 -13.86 -12.64 -49.08
C THR A 665 -15.34 -12.66 -48.67
N TYR A 666 -15.66 -13.35 -47.58
CA TYR A 666 -17.02 -13.54 -47.07
C TYR A 666 -17.11 -12.83 -45.72
N VAL A 667 -18.01 -11.84 -45.60
CA VAL A 667 -18.03 -10.94 -44.43
C VAL A 667 -19.35 -11.05 -43.70
N THR A 668 -19.33 -11.76 -42.58
CA THR A 668 -20.48 -11.93 -41.67
C THR A 668 -20.43 -10.90 -40.54
N ARG A 669 -21.47 -10.07 -40.48
CA ARG A 669 -21.70 -9.02 -39.49
C ARG A 669 -22.74 -9.45 -38.47
N ILE A 670 -22.51 -9.17 -37.21
CA ILE A 670 -23.54 -9.15 -36.16
C ILE A 670 -23.78 -7.67 -35.82
N GLN A 671 -25.03 -7.24 -35.80
CA GLN A 671 -25.40 -5.94 -35.24
C GLN A 671 -26.44 -6.17 -34.14
N ASP A 672 -26.00 -5.98 -32.90
CA ASP A 672 -26.90 -6.02 -31.75
C ASP A 672 -27.90 -4.85 -31.83
N GLN A 673 -29.14 -5.08 -31.40
CA GLN A 673 -30.17 -4.04 -31.39
C GLN A 673 -30.27 -3.33 -30.04
N ASP A 674 -29.52 -3.77 -29.04
CA ASP A 674 -29.32 -3.08 -27.77
C ASP A 674 -28.07 -2.17 -27.80
N ALA A 675 -28.04 -1.17 -26.92
CA ALA A 675 -26.93 -0.22 -26.85
C ALA A 675 -25.63 -0.81 -26.27
N ASP A 676 -25.72 -1.93 -25.53
CA ASP A 676 -24.57 -2.56 -24.86
C ASP A 676 -23.80 -3.55 -25.76
N GLY A 677 -24.33 -3.86 -26.95
CA GLY A 677 -23.68 -4.70 -27.94
C GLY A 677 -23.69 -6.19 -27.63
N LEU A 678 -22.96 -6.95 -28.45
CA LEU A 678 -22.76 -8.39 -28.23
C LEU A 678 -22.09 -8.61 -26.88
N SER A 679 -22.68 -9.45 -26.03
CA SER A 679 -22.32 -9.57 -24.62
C SER A 679 -21.68 -10.91 -24.27
N PHE A 680 -20.56 -10.88 -23.54
CA PHE A 680 -19.97 -12.03 -22.85
C PHE A 680 -20.26 -11.87 -21.35
N PRO A 681 -21.24 -12.62 -20.79
CA PRO A 681 -21.62 -12.53 -19.38
C PRO A 681 -20.61 -13.28 -18.48
N PRO A 682 -20.59 -13.03 -17.16
CA PRO A 682 -19.63 -13.64 -16.22
C PRO A 682 -19.46 -15.16 -16.35
N GLY A 683 -18.21 -15.63 -16.21
CA GLY A 683 -17.87 -17.06 -16.19
C GLY A 683 -17.56 -17.68 -17.56
N ILE A 684 -17.44 -16.88 -18.62
CA ILE A 684 -17.01 -17.37 -19.94
C ILE A 684 -15.49 -17.54 -19.96
N SER A 685 -15.01 -18.70 -20.44
CA SER A 685 -13.58 -19.03 -20.56
C SER A 685 -13.06 -18.93 -22.00
N ALA A 686 -11.76 -19.15 -22.19
CA ALA A 686 -11.09 -19.14 -23.49
C ALA A 686 -11.53 -20.27 -24.44
N VAL A 687 -12.31 -21.25 -23.96
CA VAL A 687 -12.97 -22.27 -24.80
C VAL A 687 -14.05 -21.63 -25.69
N THR A 688 -14.61 -20.49 -25.25
CA THR A 688 -15.58 -19.70 -26.01
C THR A 688 -14.86 -18.65 -26.85
N ALA A 689 -14.99 -18.74 -28.17
CA ALA A 689 -14.34 -17.83 -29.09
C ALA A 689 -15.30 -17.06 -30.03
N LEU A 690 -14.85 -15.91 -30.51
CA LEU A 690 -15.42 -15.21 -31.67
C LEU A 690 -14.31 -15.12 -32.72
N ASP A 691 -14.50 -15.73 -33.89
CA ASP A 691 -13.45 -15.85 -34.92
C ASP A 691 -13.92 -15.40 -36.31
N GLY A 692 -13.30 -14.36 -36.87
CA GLY A 692 -13.53 -13.91 -38.25
C GLY A 692 -14.91 -13.29 -38.49
N VAL A 693 -15.48 -12.66 -37.46
CA VAL A 693 -16.78 -11.98 -37.46
C VAL A 693 -16.56 -10.46 -37.40
N THR A 694 -17.44 -9.69 -38.05
CA THR A 694 -17.57 -8.25 -37.82
C THR A 694 -18.69 -7.99 -36.82
N VAL A 695 -18.49 -7.12 -35.84
CA VAL A 695 -19.53 -6.68 -34.90
C VAL A 695 -19.70 -5.17 -35.02
N ASP A 696 -20.86 -4.76 -35.50
CA ASP A 696 -21.25 -3.36 -35.66
C ASP A 696 -22.11 -2.93 -34.45
N GLY A 697 -21.74 -1.84 -33.79
CA GLY A 697 -22.52 -1.25 -32.69
C GLY A 697 -23.76 -0.48 -33.18
N LEU A 698 -24.59 -0.06 -32.23
CA LEU A 698 -25.85 0.63 -32.53
C LEU A 698 -25.66 2.16 -32.61
N ASP A 699 -26.13 2.78 -33.68
CA ASP A 699 -26.19 4.25 -33.78
C ASP A 699 -27.29 4.80 -32.85
N VAL A 700 -26.91 5.57 -31.83
CA VAL A 700 -27.84 6.13 -30.83
C VAL A 700 -27.73 7.65 -30.71
N ALA A 701 -28.86 8.35 -30.77
CA ALA A 701 -28.89 9.81 -30.79
C ALA A 701 -28.52 10.49 -29.45
N ALA A 702 -28.54 9.74 -28.34
CA ALA A 702 -28.17 10.18 -27.01
C ALA A 702 -27.79 8.97 -26.14
N GLY A 703 -26.91 9.18 -25.15
CA GLY A 703 -26.34 8.11 -24.33
C GLY A 703 -25.06 7.53 -24.93
N GLY A 704 -24.66 6.36 -24.43
CA GLY A 704 -23.53 5.59 -24.94
C GLY A 704 -23.96 4.42 -25.82
N SER A 705 -23.03 3.88 -26.60
CA SER A 705 -23.15 2.57 -27.24
C SER A 705 -21.82 1.83 -27.14
N THR A 706 -21.89 0.54 -26.89
CA THR A 706 -20.78 -0.42 -26.99
C THR A 706 -21.12 -1.44 -28.07
N ALA A 707 -20.14 -1.88 -28.88
CA ALA A 707 -20.37 -2.94 -29.88
C ALA A 707 -20.11 -4.36 -29.34
N VAL A 708 -19.12 -4.51 -28.46
CA VAL A 708 -18.84 -5.77 -27.74
C VAL A 708 -18.55 -5.47 -26.27
N THR A 709 -19.27 -6.13 -25.36
CA THR A 709 -19.06 -6.03 -23.90
C THR A 709 -18.61 -7.37 -23.33
N VAL A 710 -17.49 -7.37 -22.58
CA VAL A 710 -16.96 -8.52 -21.85
C VAL A 710 -16.95 -8.21 -20.36
N THR A 711 -17.68 -9.00 -19.57
CA THR A 711 -17.78 -8.82 -18.11
C THR A 711 -17.35 -10.09 -17.39
N ASP A 712 -16.38 -9.99 -16.47
CA ASP A 712 -15.92 -11.09 -15.61
C ASP A 712 -15.64 -12.41 -16.36
N SER A 713 -14.98 -12.27 -17.51
CA SER A 713 -14.85 -13.32 -18.52
C SER A 713 -13.56 -13.20 -19.32
N SER A 714 -13.06 -14.34 -19.81
CA SER A 714 -11.81 -14.45 -20.55
C SER A 714 -11.96 -15.18 -21.90
N PRO A 715 -12.87 -14.77 -22.81
CA PRO A 715 -13.04 -15.37 -24.14
C PRO A 715 -11.85 -15.11 -25.07
N SER A 716 -11.80 -15.85 -26.18
CA SER A 716 -10.86 -15.60 -27.29
C SER A 716 -11.51 -14.82 -28.44
N LEU A 717 -10.98 -13.65 -28.76
CA LEU A 717 -11.41 -12.80 -29.89
C LEU A 717 -10.35 -12.86 -30.99
N THR A 718 -10.58 -13.62 -32.05
CA THR A 718 -9.59 -13.90 -33.11
C THR A 718 -10.05 -13.33 -34.47
N ASP A 719 -9.20 -12.56 -35.15
CA ASP A 719 -9.50 -11.96 -36.47
C ASP A 719 -10.87 -11.20 -36.51
N VAL A 720 -11.31 -10.68 -35.36
CA VAL A 720 -12.60 -9.97 -35.18
C VAL A 720 -12.46 -8.51 -35.64
N THR A 721 -13.46 -8.00 -36.35
CA THR A 721 -13.58 -6.56 -36.63
C THR A 721 -14.69 -5.97 -35.77
N VAL A 722 -14.42 -4.95 -34.97
CA VAL A 722 -15.40 -4.26 -34.13
C VAL A 722 -15.50 -2.79 -34.54
N THR A 723 -16.73 -2.35 -34.78
CA THR A 723 -17.07 -1.01 -35.26
C THR A 723 -18.08 -0.40 -34.29
N GLY A 724 -17.60 0.34 -33.29
CA GLY A 724 -18.43 1.03 -32.31
C GLY A 724 -19.44 1.96 -32.96
N GLY A 725 -20.71 1.86 -32.55
CA GLY A 725 -21.83 2.64 -33.09
C GLY A 725 -21.71 4.13 -32.80
N THR A 726 -22.45 4.94 -33.54
CA THR A 726 -22.39 6.40 -33.42
C THR A 726 -23.19 6.88 -32.20
N ALA A 727 -22.49 7.19 -31.11
CA ALA A 727 -23.09 7.61 -29.83
C ALA A 727 -22.41 8.87 -29.24
N ALA A 728 -22.92 9.40 -28.12
CA ALA A 728 -22.23 10.47 -27.39
C ALA A 728 -21.05 9.95 -26.57
N ASP A 729 -21.13 8.71 -26.07
CA ASP A 729 -20.00 7.91 -25.57
C ASP A 729 -19.94 6.60 -26.38
N ALA A 730 -19.10 6.56 -27.41
CA ALA A 730 -19.03 5.43 -28.34
C ALA A 730 -17.85 4.53 -27.99
N VAL A 731 -18.14 3.25 -27.73
CA VAL A 731 -17.14 2.23 -27.37
C VAL A 731 -17.15 1.10 -28.42
N GLY A 732 -15.97 0.68 -28.86
CA GLY A 732 -15.83 -0.51 -29.70
C GLY A 732 -15.97 -1.77 -28.85
N LEU A 733 -14.86 -2.15 -28.21
CA LEU A 733 -14.81 -3.22 -27.20
C LEU A 733 -14.74 -2.61 -25.79
N ARG A 734 -15.58 -3.09 -24.88
CA ARG A 734 -15.46 -2.85 -23.44
C ARG A 734 -15.13 -4.15 -22.72
N VAL A 735 -14.10 -4.12 -21.88
CA VAL A 735 -13.74 -5.21 -20.95
C VAL A 735 -13.81 -4.65 -19.54
N THR A 736 -14.55 -5.32 -18.66
CA THR A 736 -14.79 -4.87 -17.29
C THR A 736 -14.73 -6.05 -16.33
N GLU A 737 -13.94 -5.91 -15.26
CA GLU A 737 -14.02 -6.79 -14.09
C GLU A 737 -14.91 -6.14 -13.01
N THR A 738 -15.63 -6.97 -12.26
CA THR A 738 -16.39 -6.60 -11.07
C THR A 738 -15.86 -7.38 -9.86
N SER A 739 -16.22 -6.94 -8.65
CA SER A 739 -15.64 -7.47 -7.41
C SER A 739 -15.90 -8.97 -7.22
N GLY A 740 -14.91 -9.81 -7.56
CA GLY A 740 -14.95 -11.27 -7.45
C GLY A 740 -14.92 -12.03 -8.77
N GLY A 741 -14.81 -11.34 -9.92
CA GLY A 741 -14.64 -11.95 -11.25
C GLY A 741 -13.18 -12.06 -11.70
N THR A 742 -12.97 -12.34 -12.99
CA THR A 742 -11.67 -12.22 -13.67
C THR A 742 -11.89 -11.93 -15.16
N ALA A 743 -11.43 -10.77 -15.64
CA ALA A 743 -11.62 -10.33 -17.03
C ALA A 743 -10.28 -10.23 -17.78
N ALA A 744 -9.82 -11.35 -18.34
CA ALA A 744 -8.56 -11.47 -19.07
C ALA A 744 -8.74 -12.09 -20.48
N PRO A 745 -9.53 -11.48 -21.38
CA PRO A 745 -9.74 -12.01 -22.73
C PRO A 745 -8.45 -12.01 -23.57
N ALA A 746 -8.32 -13.02 -24.43
CA ALA A 746 -7.26 -13.09 -25.42
C ALA A 746 -7.72 -12.42 -26.71
N ILE A 747 -7.02 -11.39 -27.16
CA ILE A 747 -7.37 -10.59 -28.33
C ILE A 747 -6.30 -10.78 -29.41
N LEU A 748 -6.63 -11.49 -30.49
CA LEU A 748 -5.67 -11.90 -31.52
C LEU A 748 -6.08 -11.33 -32.89
N ARG A 749 -5.20 -10.55 -33.52
CA ARG A 749 -5.32 -10.11 -34.93
C ARG A 749 -6.61 -9.35 -35.29
N GLY A 750 -7.30 -8.75 -34.32
CA GLY A 750 -8.54 -8.01 -34.56
C GLY A 750 -8.34 -6.55 -35.00
N THR A 751 -9.40 -5.94 -35.53
CA THR A 751 -9.49 -4.48 -35.78
C THR A 751 -10.60 -3.89 -34.92
N TYR A 752 -10.29 -2.91 -34.06
CA TYR A 752 -11.24 -2.30 -33.12
C TYR A 752 -11.34 -0.80 -33.36
N THR A 753 -12.55 -0.29 -33.56
CA THR A 753 -12.79 1.13 -33.85
C THR A 753 -14.02 1.67 -33.14
N ALA A 754 -14.10 2.99 -32.98
CA ALA A 754 -15.28 3.67 -32.43
C ALA A 754 -15.42 5.08 -33.01
N THR A 755 -16.64 5.51 -33.31
CA THR A 755 -16.94 6.88 -33.80
C THR A 755 -18.00 7.53 -32.91
N ALA A 756 -17.69 8.70 -32.33
CA ALA A 756 -18.64 9.44 -31.51
C ALA A 756 -19.25 10.64 -32.25
N LEU A 757 -20.42 11.07 -31.80
CA LEU A 757 -21.08 12.30 -32.19
C LEU A 757 -20.20 13.52 -31.89
N ALA A 758 -20.47 14.63 -32.58
CA ALA A 758 -19.74 15.88 -32.39
C ALA A 758 -19.78 16.34 -30.92
N GLY A 759 -18.60 16.53 -30.31
CA GLY A 759 -18.47 16.88 -28.89
C GLY A 759 -18.56 15.71 -27.90
N GLY A 760 -18.76 14.47 -28.35
CA GLY A 760 -18.75 13.26 -27.53
C GLY A 760 -17.37 12.65 -27.27
N THR A 761 -17.33 11.44 -26.76
CA THR A 761 -16.10 10.65 -26.51
C THR A 761 -16.13 9.38 -27.35
N ALA A 762 -15.04 9.08 -28.07
CA ALA A 762 -14.86 7.83 -28.80
C ALA A 762 -13.75 6.99 -28.15
N THR A 763 -14.01 5.71 -27.88
CA THR A 763 -13.05 4.79 -27.25
C THR A 763 -13.02 3.47 -28.02
N ALA A 764 -11.97 3.16 -28.76
CA ALA A 764 -11.96 1.93 -29.56
C ALA A 764 -11.88 0.66 -28.70
N VAL A 765 -11.06 0.68 -27.64
CA VAL A 765 -11.04 -0.34 -26.58
C VAL A 765 -11.05 0.33 -25.21
N ARG A 766 -12.00 -0.05 -24.33
CA ARG A 766 -12.12 0.41 -22.95
C ARG A 766 -11.83 -0.75 -22.01
N LEU A 767 -10.84 -0.61 -21.14
CA LEU A 767 -10.42 -1.60 -20.17
C LEU A 767 -10.63 -1.03 -18.76
N GLU A 768 -11.31 -1.79 -17.91
CA GLU A 768 -11.68 -1.40 -16.55
C GLU A 768 -11.39 -2.58 -15.60
N ALA A 769 -10.45 -2.41 -14.67
CA ALA A 769 -10.04 -3.43 -13.69
C ALA A 769 -9.62 -4.79 -14.32
N SER A 770 -9.09 -4.80 -15.55
CA SER A 770 -8.97 -6.02 -16.39
C SER A 770 -7.56 -6.25 -16.95
N ALA A 771 -7.24 -7.51 -17.26
CA ALA A 771 -5.88 -7.96 -17.65
C ALA A 771 -5.79 -8.66 -19.02
N PRO A 772 -6.37 -8.11 -20.11
CA PRO A 772 -6.38 -8.75 -21.43
C PRO A 772 -4.98 -8.96 -22.01
N GLN A 773 -4.87 -9.94 -22.90
CA GLN A 773 -3.65 -10.26 -23.65
C GLN A 773 -3.88 -9.92 -25.13
N ILE A 774 -3.25 -8.85 -25.64
CA ILE A 774 -3.53 -8.27 -26.96
C ILE A 774 -2.39 -8.55 -27.94
N THR A 775 -2.62 -9.27 -29.03
CA THR A 775 -1.58 -9.64 -30.00
C THR A 775 -1.95 -9.20 -31.41
N ASN A 776 -1.10 -8.37 -32.03
CA ASN A 776 -1.22 -7.88 -33.41
C ASN A 776 -2.59 -7.23 -33.75
N ALA A 777 -3.20 -6.54 -32.81
CA ALA A 777 -4.46 -5.84 -33.03
C ALA A 777 -4.27 -4.45 -33.65
N THR A 778 -5.23 -4.01 -34.47
CA THR A 778 -5.31 -2.64 -35.00
C THR A 778 -6.45 -1.89 -34.29
N ILE A 779 -6.11 -0.93 -33.45
CA ILE A 779 -7.06 -0.21 -32.59
C ILE A 779 -7.08 1.26 -32.99
N GLY A 780 -8.25 1.84 -33.30
CA GLY A 780 -8.36 3.18 -33.88
C GLY A 780 -9.68 3.91 -33.59
N ALA A 781 -9.64 5.01 -32.84
CA ALA A 781 -10.83 5.81 -32.53
C ALA A 781 -11.00 7.06 -33.42
N GLY A 782 -12.22 7.61 -33.48
CA GLY A 782 -12.53 8.87 -34.17
C GLY A 782 -12.95 8.71 -35.63
N GLY A 783 -13.84 9.60 -36.06
CA GLY A 783 -14.61 9.43 -37.30
C GLY A 783 -13.79 9.47 -38.61
N ALA A 784 -14.13 8.58 -39.53
CA ALA A 784 -13.61 8.55 -40.89
C ALA A 784 -14.13 9.75 -41.72
N GLY A 785 -13.39 10.87 -41.70
CA GLY A 785 -13.53 11.93 -42.69
C GLY A 785 -14.56 13.04 -42.40
N GLY A 786 -14.11 14.06 -41.66
CA GLY A 786 -14.29 15.44 -42.12
C GLY A 786 -15.53 16.25 -41.72
N LEU A 787 -16.57 15.71 -41.08
CA LEU A 787 -17.79 16.49 -40.75
C LEU A 787 -18.35 16.42 -39.33
N ALA A 788 -17.88 15.52 -38.46
CA ALA A 788 -18.19 15.54 -37.02
C ALA A 788 -17.08 14.81 -36.25
N ALA A 789 -16.15 15.54 -35.64
CA ALA A 789 -15.12 14.96 -34.78
C ALA A 789 -15.58 14.95 -33.31
N ALA A 790 -15.18 13.92 -32.57
CA ALA A 790 -15.43 13.81 -31.13
C ALA A 790 -14.81 15.01 -30.37
N ALA A 791 -15.25 15.28 -29.13
CA ALA A 791 -14.46 16.12 -28.22
C ALA A 791 -13.12 15.42 -27.95
N THR A 792 -13.20 14.19 -27.45
CA THR A 792 -12.06 13.37 -27.05
C THR A 792 -12.09 12.01 -27.74
N SER A 793 -10.92 11.48 -28.10
CA SER A 793 -10.80 10.13 -28.66
C SER A 793 -9.65 9.34 -28.02
N TYR A 794 -9.92 8.07 -27.70
CA TYR A 794 -8.98 7.12 -27.11
C TYR A 794 -8.87 5.86 -27.98
N GLY A 795 -7.66 5.47 -28.37
CA GLY A 795 -7.43 4.15 -28.96
C GLY A 795 -7.71 3.06 -27.93
N ILE A 796 -6.87 3.01 -26.89
CA ILE A 796 -7.13 2.26 -25.65
C ILE A 796 -7.35 3.28 -24.53
N ARG A 797 -8.44 3.13 -23.78
CA ARG A 797 -8.64 3.79 -22.50
C ARG A 797 -8.58 2.73 -21.39
N CYS A 798 -7.53 2.80 -20.59
CA CYS A 798 -7.26 1.88 -19.50
C CYS A 798 -7.48 2.56 -18.14
N ILE A 799 -8.19 1.86 -17.26
CA ILE A 799 -8.44 2.20 -15.86
C ILE A 799 -8.17 0.92 -15.04
N ASP A 800 -7.19 0.94 -14.15
CA ASP A 800 -6.82 -0.19 -13.28
C ASP A 800 -6.48 -1.51 -14.01
N CYS A 801 -5.78 -1.46 -15.15
CA CYS A 801 -5.57 -2.65 -16.01
C CYS A 801 -4.31 -3.48 -15.67
N ALA A 802 -4.03 -3.68 -14.38
CA ALA A 802 -2.85 -4.43 -13.94
C ALA A 802 -2.72 -5.79 -14.65
N GLY A 803 -1.50 -6.15 -15.06
CA GLY A 803 -1.22 -7.39 -15.81
C GLY A 803 -1.61 -7.41 -17.29
N THR A 804 -2.20 -6.33 -17.85
CA THR A 804 -2.46 -6.22 -19.30
C THR A 804 -1.17 -6.34 -20.10
N THR A 805 -1.16 -7.19 -21.14
CA THR A 805 -0.04 -7.23 -22.09
C THR A 805 -0.49 -6.90 -23.51
N MET A 806 0.40 -6.30 -24.29
CA MET A 806 0.21 -6.18 -25.73
C MET A 806 1.51 -6.36 -26.52
N SER A 807 1.43 -7.21 -27.56
CA SER A 807 2.52 -7.58 -28.46
C SER A 807 2.14 -7.28 -29.91
N GLY A 808 2.76 -6.25 -30.48
CA GLY A 808 2.62 -5.89 -31.88
C GLY A 808 1.29 -5.24 -32.24
N GLY A 809 1.15 -4.83 -33.50
CA GLY A 809 -0.01 -4.08 -33.97
C GLY A 809 0.11 -2.57 -33.73
N SER A 810 -1.02 -1.87 -33.72
CA SER A 810 -1.05 -0.41 -33.68
C SER A 810 -2.26 0.13 -32.95
N VAL A 811 -2.05 1.12 -32.09
CA VAL A 811 -3.09 1.86 -31.36
C VAL A 811 -3.08 3.32 -31.83
N ALA A 812 -4.26 3.84 -32.19
CA ALA A 812 -4.46 5.20 -32.65
C ALA A 812 -5.65 5.87 -31.96
N GLY A 813 -5.45 7.06 -31.39
CA GLY A 813 -6.56 7.89 -30.92
C GLY A 813 -7.34 8.55 -32.06
N GLY A 814 -6.75 8.65 -33.26
CA GLY A 814 -7.39 9.14 -34.49
C GLY A 814 -7.94 10.56 -34.42
N SER A 815 -9.21 10.80 -34.76
CA SER A 815 -9.73 12.16 -35.06
C SER A 815 -10.64 12.77 -33.98
N ALA A 816 -10.22 13.88 -33.38
CA ALA A 816 -10.96 14.63 -32.36
C ALA A 816 -10.89 16.16 -32.54
N THR A 817 -11.55 16.90 -31.64
CA THR A 817 -11.48 18.38 -31.59
C THR A 817 -10.52 18.85 -30.51
N THR A 818 -10.59 18.34 -29.27
CA THR A 818 -9.79 18.84 -28.14
C THR A 818 -8.64 17.92 -27.70
N ARG A 819 -8.86 16.60 -27.59
CA ARG A 819 -7.83 15.62 -27.18
C ARG A 819 -7.91 14.34 -28.02
N ALA A 820 -6.79 13.87 -28.56
CA ALA A 820 -6.68 12.57 -29.23
C ALA A 820 -5.54 11.76 -28.59
N ILE A 821 -5.81 10.57 -28.06
CA ILE A 821 -4.86 9.80 -27.26
C ILE A 821 -4.80 8.36 -27.78
N GLY A 822 -3.59 7.85 -28.02
CA GLY A 822 -3.38 6.45 -28.42
C GLY A 822 -3.74 5.52 -27.27
N LEU A 823 -2.92 5.51 -26.22
CA LEU A 823 -3.19 4.86 -24.95
C LEU A 823 -3.35 5.91 -23.84
N TYR A 824 -4.49 5.87 -23.15
CA TYR A 824 -4.68 6.55 -21.86
C TYR A 824 -4.64 5.53 -20.74
N GLY A 825 -3.83 5.77 -19.70
CA GLY A 825 -3.74 4.89 -18.52
C GLY A 825 -3.87 5.67 -17.22
N THR A 826 -4.66 5.15 -16.28
CA THR A 826 -4.87 5.73 -14.94
C THR A 826 -5.21 4.62 -13.95
N GLY A 827 -5.05 4.86 -12.64
CA GLY A 827 -5.21 3.84 -11.61
C GLY A 827 -4.05 2.83 -11.60
N ASP A 828 -4.31 1.58 -11.25
CA ASP A 828 -3.25 0.55 -11.19
C ASP A 828 -2.77 0.11 -12.59
N MET A 829 -1.50 0.35 -12.86
CA MET A 829 -0.79 -0.02 -14.09
C MET A 829 0.31 -1.05 -13.83
N THR A 830 0.29 -1.73 -12.68
CA THR A 830 1.30 -2.72 -12.30
C THR A 830 1.35 -3.90 -13.28
N GLY A 831 2.55 -4.27 -13.73
CA GLY A 831 2.76 -5.37 -14.67
C GLY A 831 2.27 -5.12 -16.10
N VAL A 832 1.74 -3.93 -16.41
CA VAL A 832 1.29 -3.59 -17.77
C VAL A 832 2.50 -3.55 -18.70
N THR A 833 2.49 -4.35 -19.77
CA THR A 833 3.67 -4.58 -20.63
C THR A 833 3.36 -4.43 -22.12
N PHE A 834 4.11 -3.57 -22.81
CA PHE A 834 3.95 -3.27 -24.25
C PHE A 834 5.22 -3.59 -25.05
N THR A 835 5.09 -4.39 -26.10
CA THR A 835 6.21 -4.83 -26.97
C THR A 835 5.89 -4.66 -28.46
N THR A 836 6.82 -4.12 -29.24
CA THR A 836 6.70 -3.96 -30.72
C THR A 836 5.44 -3.24 -31.24
N THR A 837 4.74 -2.50 -30.37
CA THR A 837 3.47 -1.82 -30.67
C THR A 837 3.70 -0.37 -31.11
N SER A 838 2.91 0.09 -32.09
CA SER A 838 2.89 1.52 -32.44
C SER A 838 1.75 2.27 -31.73
N PHE A 839 2.07 3.36 -31.03
CA PHE A 839 1.11 4.24 -30.35
C PHE A 839 1.05 5.60 -31.03
N ASN A 840 -0.13 6.00 -31.49
CA ASN A 840 -0.34 7.26 -32.19
C ASN A 840 -1.47 8.06 -31.55
N GLY A 841 -1.22 9.31 -31.16
CA GLY A 841 -2.25 10.16 -30.56
C GLY A 841 -3.38 10.46 -31.53
N GLY A 842 -3.02 10.93 -32.73
CA GLY A 842 -3.97 11.27 -33.80
C GLY A 842 -4.23 12.77 -33.94
N SER A 843 -5.10 13.14 -34.88
CA SER A 843 -5.28 14.53 -35.29
C SER A 843 -6.37 15.24 -34.50
N THR A 844 -6.06 16.44 -34.00
CA THR A 844 -7.01 17.34 -33.34
C THR A 844 -7.19 18.65 -34.12
N THR A 845 -8.36 19.26 -34.00
CA THR A 845 -8.77 20.41 -34.85
C THR A 845 -8.95 21.75 -34.13
N ALA A 846 -9.08 21.78 -32.80
CA ALA A 846 -9.18 23.02 -32.05
C ALA A 846 -7.80 23.62 -31.73
N ALA A 847 -7.72 24.94 -31.58
CA ALA A 847 -6.53 25.62 -31.09
C ALA A 847 -6.31 25.29 -29.59
N GLY A 848 -5.08 25.01 -29.19
CA GLY A 848 -4.73 24.59 -27.83
C GLY A 848 -5.08 23.13 -27.52
N SER A 849 -5.44 22.34 -28.54
CA SER A 849 -5.69 20.90 -28.42
C SER A 849 -4.42 20.11 -28.06
N SER A 850 -4.59 18.96 -27.41
CA SER A 850 -3.50 18.00 -27.13
C SER A 850 -3.63 16.73 -28.00
N SER A 851 -2.50 16.12 -28.34
CA SER A 851 -2.47 14.76 -28.87
C SER A 851 -1.30 14.00 -28.27
N SER A 852 -1.54 12.80 -27.76
CA SER A 852 -0.53 12.02 -27.03
C SER A 852 -0.51 10.57 -27.49
N GLY A 853 0.65 10.04 -27.90
CA GLY A 853 0.79 8.61 -28.26
C GLY A 853 0.43 7.72 -27.06
N VAL A 854 1.10 7.95 -25.94
CA VAL A 854 0.72 7.47 -24.61
C VAL A 854 0.52 8.68 -23.70
N PHE A 855 -0.52 8.66 -22.87
CA PHE A 855 -0.68 9.57 -21.73
C PHE A 855 -1.06 8.77 -20.47
N LEU A 856 -0.20 8.84 -19.46
CA LEU A 856 -0.37 8.24 -18.16
C LEU A 856 -0.67 9.33 -17.13
N GLU A 857 -1.77 9.19 -16.39
CA GLU A 857 -2.27 10.23 -15.48
C GLU A 857 -2.72 9.60 -14.16
N SER A 858 -2.11 10.02 -13.05
CA SER A 858 -2.46 9.58 -11.67
C SER A 858 -2.47 8.06 -11.49
N CYS A 859 -1.50 7.36 -12.08
CA CYS A 859 -1.35 5.91 -11.98
C CYS A 859 -0.44 5.45 -10.82
N THR A 860 -0.55 4.18 -10.46
CA THR A 860 0.38 3.45 -9.60
C THR A 860 1.12 2.36 -10.38
N GLY A 861 2.26 1.93 -9.86
CA GLY A 861 3.05 0.83 -10.43
C GLY A 861 4.05 1.28 -11.48
N SER A 862 4.65 0.29 -12.16
CA SER A 862 5.75 0.50 -13.12
C SER A 862 5.42 -0.13 -14.48
N PRO A 863 4.57 0.51 -15.31
CA PRO A 863 4.25 0.00 -16.64
C PRO A 863 5.48 0.02 -17.55
N ALA A 864 5.68 -1.07 -18.30
CA ALA A 864 6.90 -1.32 -19.06
C ALA A 864 6.64 -1.22 -20.58
N PHE A 865 7.29 -0.27 -21.23
CA PHE A 865 7.24 -0.02 -22.67
C PHE A 865 8.56 -0.44 -23.29
N VAL A 866 8.71 -1.73 -23.61
CA VAL A 866 10.01 -2.36 -23.93
C VAL A 866 10.08 -2.85 -25.37
N THR A 867 11.26 -2.83 -25.97
CA THR A 867 11.58 -3.37 -27.33
C THR A 867 10.74 -2.80 -28.50
N ALA A 868 11.37 -1.92 -29.28
CA ALA A 868 10.96 -1.50 -30.63
C ALA A 868 9.54 -0.90 -30.76
N ASN A 869 8.91 -0.46 -29.67
CA ASN A 869 7.69 0.34 -29.73
C ASN A 869 7.93 1.65 -30.50
N THR A 870 6.90 2.16 -31.19
CA THR A 870 6.99 3.43 -31.96
C THR A 870 5.89 4.39 -31.54
N PHE A 871 6.27 5.56 -31.03
CA PHE A 871 5.34 6.54 -30.46
C PHE A 871 5.25 7.79 -31.32
N GLY A 872 4.03 8.28 -31.56
CA GLY A 872 3.75 9.44 -32.41
C GLY A 872 2.65 10.34 -31.86
N GLY A 873 2.92 11.62 -31.61
CA GLY A 873 1.85 12.61 -31.33
C GLY A 873 1.13 13.14 -32.60
N PHE A 874 1.51 12.63 -33.77
CA PHE A 874 1.04 12.84 -35.15
C PHE A 874 -0.16 13.78 -35.44
N SER A 875 -0.01 14.70 -36.40
CA SER A 875 -1.14 15.34 -37.11
C SER A 875 -0.76 15.77 -38.53
N MET A 876 -1.63 15.50 -39.51
CA MET A 876 -1.56 16.12 -40.84
C MET A 876 -2.52 17.32 -40.92
N GLY A 877 -1.96 18.50 -41.13
CA GLY A 877 -2.70 19.76 -41.27
C GLY A 877 -2.32 20.76 -40.18
N GLY A 878 -1.79 21.93 -40.57
CA GLY A 878 -1.18 22.90 -39.64
C GLY A 878 -2.18 23.53 -38.67
N ILE A 879 -2.32 22.92 -37.49
CA ILE A 879 -3.22 23.35 -36.40
C ILE A 879 -2.43 23.49 -35.09
N PHE A 880 -2.76 24.55 -34.35
CA PHE A 880 -2.06 25.04 -33.16
C PHE A 880 -2.37 24.18 -31.92
N GLY A 881 -1.39 23.47 -31.36
CA GLY A 881 -1.58 22.59 -30.20
C GLY A 881 -0.31 21.85 -29.74
N THR A 882 -0.43 21.11 -28.63
CA THR A 882 0.65 20.30 -28.05
C THR A 882 0.56 18.86 -28.55
N ARG A 883 1.69 18.27 -28.92
CA ARG A 883 1.82 16.91 -29.46
C ARG A 883 2.93 16.20 -28.69
N THR A 884 2.60 15.11 -28.00
CA THR A 884 3.54 14.36 -27.16
C THR A 884 3.62 12.91 -27.64
N ALA A 885 4.82 12.30 -27.75
CA ALA A 885 4.88 10.87 -28.07
C ALA A 885 4.54 10.03 -26.84
N PHE A 886 5.16 10.35 -25.70
CA PHE A 886 4.91 9.74 -24.40
C PHE A 886 4.80 10.80 -23.30
N GLU A 887 3.73 10.76 -22.51
CA GLU A 887 3.47 11.71 -21.42
C GLU A 887 3.09 10.99 -20.12
N ALA A 888 3.68 11.37 -18.98
CA ALA A 888 3.35 10.82 -17.66
C ALA A 888 3.28 11.89 -16.56
N GLU A 889 2.27 11.82 -15.69
CA GLU A 889 2.05 12.72 -14.55
C GLU A 889 1.35 12.02 -13.36
N GLY A 890 1.82 12.25 -12.11
CA GLY A 890 1.27 11.63 -10.90
C GLY A 890 2.29 10.84 -10.06
N ALA A 891 2.11 10.87 -8.73
CA ALA A 891 3.14 10.59 -7.72
C ALA A 891 3.62 9.13 -7.52
N ALA A 892 2.93 8.15 -8.10
CA ALA A 892 3.21 6.73 -7.89
C ALA A 892 3.44 5.95 -9.20
N CYS A 893 3.51 6.67 -10.33
CA CYS A 893 3.65 6.07 -11.65
C CYS A 893 5.10 6.14 -12.11
N SER A 894 5.76 4.99 -12.19
CA SER A 894 7.21 4.87 -12.51
C SER A 894 7.39 4.14 -13.84
N PRO A 895 6.97 4.73 -14.98
CA PRO A 895 7.01 4.04 -16.26
C PRO A 895 8.45 3.79 -16.72
N ARG A 896 8.70 2.58 -17.22
CA ARG A 896 9.98 2.21 -17.82
C ARG A 896 9.87 2.26 -19.34
N ILE A 897 10.62 3.17 -19.96
CA ILE A 897 10.66 3.39 -21.40
C ILE A 897 11.98 2.82 -21.92
N GLU A 898 11.94 1.68 -22.61
CA GLU A 898 13.15 1.02 -23.12
C GLU A 898 13.11 0.83 -24.64
N GLY A 899 14.10 1.44 -25.30
CA GLY A 899 14.25 1.36 -26.74
C GLY A 899 13.15 2.07 -27.51
N GLY A 900 12.98 1.66 -28.76
CA GLY A 900 11.96 2.20 -29.65
C GLY A 900 12.28 3.59 -30.19
N MET A 901 11.32 4.13 -30.94
CA MET A 901 11.41 5.45 -31.58
C MET A 901 10.23 6.33 -31.14
N HIS A 902 10.55 7.45 -30.49
CA HIS A 902 9.60 8.37 -29.91
C HIS A 902 9.63 9.68 -30.68
N ILE A 903 8.54 10.04 -31.37
CA ILE A 903 8.44 11.25 -32.20
C ILE A 903 7.26 12.09 -31.73
N GLY A 904 7.53 13.26 -31.16
CA GLY A 904 6.49 14.15 -30.64
C GLY A 904 5.51 14.61 -31.72
N CYS A 905 5.99 15.02 -32.89
CA CYS A 905 5.16 15.31 -34.06
C CYS A 905 5.93 15.18 -35.39
N GLU A 906 5.22 15.10 -36.51
CA GLU A 906 5.81 15.39 -37.83
C GLU A 906 5.81 16.89 -38.13
N VAL A 907 4.72 17.58 -37.82
CA VAL A 907 4.57 19.05 -37.89
C VAL A 907 3.66 19.48 -36.74
N GLY A 908 3.95 20.59 -36.07
CA GLY A 908 3.12 21.05 -34.96
C GLY A 908 3.63 22.32 -34.27
N ASP A 909 2.80 22.85 -33.38
CA ASP A 909 3.12 24.07 -32.64
C ASP A 909 4.05 23.78 -31.45
N THR A 910 3.78 22.72 -30.71
CA THR A 910 4.60 22.27 -29.58
C THR A 910 4.74 20.78 -29.65
N CYS A 911 5.94 20.29 -29.94
CA CYS A 911 6.21 18.88 -30.17
C CYS A 911 7.21 18.37 -29.14
N ILE A 912 6.84 17.29 -28.44
CA ILE A 912 7.59 16.76 -27.30
C ILE A 912 7.76 15.25 -27.50
N GLY A 913 8.98 14.75 -27.51
CA GLY A 913 9.24 13.31 -27.60
C GLY A 913 8.73 12.59 -26.36
N VAL A 914 9.39 12.82 -25.23
CA VAL A 914 8.98 12.31 -23.91
C VAL A 914 8.79 13.47 -22.94
N ALA A 915 7.66 13.50 -22.24
CA ALA A 915 7.36 14.45 -21.17
C ALA A 915 7.03 13.69 -19.89
N CYS A 916 7.84 13.87 -18.86
CA CYS A 916 7.55 13.32 -17.55
C CYS A 916 7.49 14.44 -16.51
N ARG A 917 6.38 14.45 -15.77
CA ARG A 917 5.90 15.60 -15.01
C ARG A 917 5.84 15.30 -13.52
N THR A 918 5.20 16.20 -12.78
CA THR A 918 5.11 16.23 -11.32
C THR A 918 5.01 14.84 -10.71
N SER A 919 6.09 14.44 -10.06
CA SER A 919 6.22 13.21 -9.28
C SER A 919 6.05 11.88 -10.03
N SER A 920 6.15 11.83 -11.37
CA SER A 920 6.21 10.56 -12.13
C SER A 920 7.65 10.20 -12.50
N PRO A 921 8.39 9.41 -11.71
CA PRO A 921 9.80 9.13 -11.95
C PRO A 921 10.00 8.15 -13.13
N CYS A 922 9.98 8.67 -14.35
CA CYS A 922 10.24 7.91 -15.58
C CYS A 922 11.68 7.38 -15.64
N ALA A 923 11.86 6.10 -15.96
CA ALA A 923 13.17 5.53 -16.30
C ALA A 923 13.28 5.38 -17.83
N ILE A 924 14.20 6.10 -18.46
CA ILE A 924 14.38 6.15 -19.92
C ILE A 924 15.70 5.47 -20.28
N LEU A 925 15.65 4.39 -21.06
CA LEU A 925 16.82 3.58 -21.40
C LEU A 925 16.89 3.26 -22.90
N ASN A 926 18.07 3.39 -23.50
CA ASN A 926 18.38 2.93 -24.86
C ASN A 926 17.44 3.45 -25.98
N ALA A 927 16.74 4.57 -25.75
CA ALA A 927 15.64 5.03 -26.59
C ALA A 927 16.10 6.03 -27.66
N THR A 928 15.47 6.00 -28.85
CA THR A 928 15.62 7.08 -29.85
C THR A 928 14.48 8.07 -29.70
N ILE A 929 14.77 9.29 -29.24
CA ILE A 929 13.75 10.30 -28.89
C ILE A 929 13.94 11.55 -29.73
N ARG A 930 12.85 12.04 -30.34
CA ARG A 930 12.82 13.23 -31.18
C ARG A 930 11.60 14.08 -30.86
N GLY A 931 11.81 15.37 -30.63
CA GLY A 931 10.68 16.30 -30.44
C GLY A 931 9.84 16.43 -31.72
N SER A 932 10.47 16.70 -32.87
CA SER A 932 9.80 16.70 -34.18
C SER A 932 10.56 16.00 -35.31
N GLY A 933 9.80 15.55 -36.32
CA GLY A 933 10.29 15.13 -37.64
C GLY A 933 10.26 16.23 -38.71
N GLY A 934 9.84 17.45 -38.37
CA GLY A 934 9.60 18.56 -39.31
C GLY A 934 9.30 19.87 -38.58
N PRO A 935 9.11 21.00 -39.29
CA PRO A 935 9.23 22.34 -38.71
C PRO A 935 8.22 22.66 -37.59
N GLY A 936 8.69 22.69 -36.34
CA GLY A 936 7.90 23.04 -35.15
C GLY A 936 8.14 24.46 -34.60
N ASN A 937 7.20 25.01 -33.83
CA ASN A 937 7.38 26.32 -33.17
C ASN A 937 8.05 26.21 -31.78
N ARG A 938 7.78 25.12 -31.06
CA ARG A 938 8.43 24.73 -29.82
C ARG A 938 8.73 23.24 -29.88
N ASP A 939 9.96 22.84 -29.63
CA ASP A 939 10.45 21.48 -29.88
C ASP A 939 11.27 20.97 -28.70
N TYR A 940 10.92 19.78 -28.19
CA TYR A 940 11.52 19.19 -27.01
C TYR A 940 11.80 17.70 -27.23
N GLY A 941 13.04 17.25 -27.08
CA GLY A 941 13.35 15.81 -27.09
C GLY A 941 12.78 15.12 -25.85
N VAL A 942 13.40 15.37 -24.70
CA VAL A 942 12.97 14.91 -23.38
C VAL A 942 12.71 16.11 -22.47
N ARG A 943 11.62 16.07 -21.70
CA ARG A 943 11.31 17.04 -20.64
C ARG A 943 11.11 16.31 -19.32
N CYS A 944 12.01 16.55 -18.38
CA CYS A 944 11.93 16.09 -17.00
C CYS A 944 11.59 17.29 -16.11
N LEU A 945 10.30 17.48 -15.85
CA LEU A 945 9.82 18.54 -14.96
C LEU A 945 9.84 18.04 -13.50
N THR A 946 9.45 18.88 -12.52
CA THR A 946 9.61 18.64 -11.07
C THR A 946 9.38 17.19 -10.62
N GLY A 947 10.44 16.48 -10.22
CA GLY A 947 10.34 15.07 -9.77
C GLY A 947 9.93 14.04 -10.84
N GLY A 948 10.05 14.38 -12.13
CA GLY A 948 9.52 13.60 -13.25
C GLY A 948 10.48 12.63 -13.96
N CYS A 949 11.75 12.50 -13.56
CA CYS A 949 12.63 11.49 -14.17
C CYS A 949 13.46 10.78 -13.09
N ALA A 950 13.45 9.46 -13.15
CA ALA A 950 14.28 8.57 -12.34
C ALA A 950 15.69 8.44 -12.93
N SER A 951 15.79 8.30 -14.25
CA SER A 951 17.04 8.15 -15.00
C SER A 951 16.84 8.39 -16.49
N LEU A 952 17.93 8.78 -17.17
CA LEU A 952 18.01 8.86 -18.63
C LEU A 952 19.36 8.28 -19.06
N THR A 953 19.37 7.10 -19.68
CA THR A 953 20.59 6.36 -20.00
C THR A 953 20.63 5.82 -21.43
N GLY A 954 21.80 5.85 -22.08
CA GLY A 954 22.06 5.18 -23.36
C GLY A 954 21.23 5.66 -24.55
N SER A 955 20.62 6.85 -24.47
CA SER A 955 19.55 7.29 -25.40
C SER A 955 20.02 8.33 -26.42
N ASP A 956 19.47 8.28 -27.64
CA ASP A 956 19.66 9.29 -28.70
C ASP A 956 18.53 10.32 -28.64
N VAL A 957 18.74 11.39 -27.86
CA VAL A 957 17.77 12.45 -27.59
C VAL A 957 18.02 13.63 -28.54
N ARG A 958 17.01 14.02 -29.31
CA ARG A 958 17.12 15.13 -30.28
C ARG A 958 15.98 16.12 -30.16
N ALA A 959 16.31 17.40 -30.06
CA ALA A 959 15.41 18.42 -30.58
C ALA A 959 15.26 18.23 -32.10
N GLY A 960 14.06 18.38 -32.61
CA GLY A 960 13.74 18.26 -34.01
C GLY A 960 14.15 19.49 -34.83
N THR A 961 13.39 19.73 -35.90
CA THR A 961 13.65 20.86 -36.81
C THR A 961 12.72 22.01 -36.46
N LEU A 962 13.28 23.20 -36.21
CA LEU A 962 12.46 24.37 -35.93
C LEU A 962 11.96 25.06 -37.21
N SER A 963 10.75 25.60 -37.14
CA SER A 963 10.17 26.49 -38.15
C SER A 963 10.81 27.87 -38.09
N GLY A 964 10.71 28.67 -39.16
CA GLY A 964 11.20 30.07 -39.17
C GLY A 964 10.51 31.02 -38.19
N THR A 965 9.45 30.56 -37.49
CA THR A 965 8.79 31.29 -36.39
C THR A 965 8.98 30.64 -35.02
N GLY A 966 9.72 29.53 -34.94
CA GLY A 966 9.93 28.82 -33.68
C GLY A 966 10.76 29.62 -32.68
N THR A 967 10.41 29.50 -31.41
CA THR A 967 10.98 30.29 -30.30
C THR A 967 11.67 29.42 -29.25
N GLU A 968 11.48 28.10 -29.28
CA GLU A 968 12.06 27.17 -28.30
C GLU A 968 12.46 25.86 -28.98
N GLY A 969 13.67 25.38 -28.74
CA GLY A 969 14.15 24.09 -29.20
C GLY A 969 15.16 23.53 -28.20
N ILE A 970 14.81 22.45 -27.51
CA ILE A 970 15.61 21.90 -26.40
C ILE A 970 15.73 20.38 -26.56
N GLY A 971 16.95 19.85 -26.57
CA GLY A 971 17.16 18.39 -26.61
C GLY A 971 16.66 17.74 -25.32
N LEU A 972 17.25 18.12 -24.19
CA LEU A 972 16.89 17.72 -22.84
C LEU A 972 16.57 18.96 -21.98
N GLU A 973 15.37 19.05 -21.43
CA GLU A 973 14.99 20.05 -20.42
C GLU A 973 14.85 19.38 -19.05
N LEU A 974 15.69 19.79 -18.09
CA LEU A 974 15.57 19.42 -16.67
C LEU A 974 15.12 20.66 -15.90
N ASP A 975 13.90 20.66 -15.36
CA ASP A 975 13.34 21.77 -14.56
C ASP A 975 12.75 21.22 -13.26
N GLY A 976 13.47 21.32 -12.14
CA GLY A 976 13.04 20.76 -10.85
C GLY A 976 13.19 19.24 -10.70
N SER A 977 13.76 18.55 -11.69
CA SER A 977 14.09 17.12 -11.64
C SER A 977 15.60 16.93 -11.43
N SER A 978 16.03 15.83 -10.84
CA SER A 978 17.46 15.54 -10.62
C SER A 978 17.85 14.10 -11.01
N PRO A 979 17.56 13.63 -12.24
CA PRO A 979 17.96 12.30 -12.68
C PRO A 979 19.49 12.21 -12.88
N PRO A 980 20.10 11.02 -12.74
CA PRO A 980 21.32 10.69 -13.46
C PRO A 980 21.02 10.67 -14.98
N VAL A 981 21.91 11.28 -15.74
CA VAL A 981 21.86 11.42 -17.20
C VAL A 981 23.18 10.91 -17.74
N ASP A 982 23.19 9.67 -18.22
CA ASP A 982 24.42 8.91 -18.49
C ASP A 982 24.43 8.28 -19.90
N ASP A 983 25.60 8.20 -20.54
CA ASP A 983 25.79 7.57 -21.87
C ASP A 983 24.81 8.06 -22.97
N ASN A 984 24.27 9.28 -22.90
CA ASN A 984 23.32 9.77 -23.90
C ASN A 984 23.99 10.58 -25.01
N ARG A 985 23.44 10.47 -26.21
CA ARG A 985 23.68 11.45 -27.27
C ARG A 985 22.56 12.48 -27.25
N ILE A 986 22.87 13.73 -26.96
CA ILE A 986 21.88 14.81 -26.81
C ILE A 986 22.13 15.89 -27.87
N VAL A 987 21.20 16.06 -28.82
CA VAL A 987 21.34 16.96 -29.96
C VAL A 987 20.33 18.10 -29.88
N GLY A 988 20.85 19.33 -29.90
CA GLY A 988 20.06 20.56 -29.97
C GLY A 988 19.41 20.81 -31.34
N PRO A 989 18.54 21.83 -31.42
CA PRO A 989 17.64 22.04 -32.56
C PRO A 989 18.37 22.26 -33.89
N ASN A 990 17.76 21.78 -34.96
CA ASN A 990 18.27 21.95 -36.32
C ASN A 990 17.48 22.96 -37.14
N ASN A 991 18.14 23.54 -38.14
CA ASN A 991 17.60 24.70 -38.83
C ASN A 991 16.71 24.36 -40.03
N GLY A 992 15.43 24.73 -39.95
CA GLY A 992 14.52 24.73 -41.10
C GLY A 992 14.48 26.06 -41.89
N SER A 993 15.08 27.15 -41.40
CA SER A 993 14.92 28.50 -41.97
C SER A 993 16.13 29.42 -41.75
N ASN A 994 16.54 30.18 -42.77
CA ASN A 994 17.67 31.12 -42.66
C ASN A 994 17.43 32.31 -41.70
N THR A 995 16.22 32.45 -41.15
CA THR A 995 15.87 33.42 -40.11
C THR A 995 14.89 32.81 -39.11
N MET A 996 15.13 33.01 -37.82
CA MET A 996 14.22 32.70 -36.70
C MET A 996 14.21 33.88 -35.70
N PRO A 997 13.23 33.97 -34.78
CA PRO A 997 13.22 34.97 -33.71
C PRO A 997 14.26 34.67 -32.60
N ALA A 998 14.39 35.59 -31.64
CA ALA A 998 15.06 35.31 -30.38
C ALA A 998 14.24 34.28 -29.57
N GLY A 999 14.92 33.36 -28.88
CA GLY A 999 14.30 32.19 -28.28
C GLY A 999 15.27 31.38 -27.42
N ARG A 1000 14.79 30.27 -26.83
CA ARG A 1000 15.56 29.32 -26.02
C ARG A 1000 16.02 28.15 -26.92
N TYR A 1001 17.32 28.07 -27.22
CA TYR A 1001 17.85 27.08 -28.17
C TYR A 1001 19.06 26.36 -27.57
N HIS A 1002 18.83 25.12 -27.15
CA HIS A 1002 19.78 24.36 -26.33
C HIS A 1002 19.82 22.88 -26.71
N ALA A 1003 20.95 22.20 -26.52
CA ALA A 1003 20.95 20.74 -26.47
C ALA A 1003 20.51 20.28 -25.08
N VAL A 1004 21.02 20.91 -24.02
CA VAL A 1004 20.62 20.68 -22.63
C VAL A 1004 20.27 22.02 -21.96
N TYR A 1005 19.12 22.09 -21.30
CA TYR A 1005 18.71 23.21 -20.46
C TYR A 1005 18.47 22.71 -19.02
N LEU A 1006 19.25 23.24 -18.08
CA LEU A 1006 19.30 22.84 -16.68
C LEU A 1006 18.76 23.98 -15.81
N ARG A 1007 17.69 23.71 -15.06
CA ARG A 1007 17.03 24.65 -14.16
C ARG A 1007 16.57 23.93 -12.91
N ALA A 1008 16.85 24.47 -11.73
CA ALA A 1008 16.46 23.85 -10.45
C ALA A 1008 16.76 22.33 -10.37
N THR A 1009 17.88 21.88 -10.93
CA THR A 1009 18.27 20.45 -11.06
C THR A 1009 19.60 20.11 -10.39
N ARG A 1010 19.63 19.05 -9.56
CA ARG A 1010 20.86 18.43 -9.02
C ARG A 1010 21.34 17.26 -9.91
N ALA A 1011 20.92 17.22 -11.17
CA ALA A 1011 21.23 16.12 -12.07
C ALA A 1011 22.74 15.93 -12.23
N VAL A 1012 23.13 14.65 -12.35
CA VAL A 1012 24.50 14.23 -12.66
C VAL A 1012 24.51 13.86 -14.14
N LEU A 1013 25.24 14.65 -14.93
CA LEU A 1013 25.43 14.45 -16.36
C LEU A 1013 26.82 13.84 -16.55
N THR A 1014 26.87 12.56 -16.88
CA THR A 1014 28.09 11.78 -17.12
C THR A 1014 28.11 11.18 -18.52
N ASN A 1015 29.30 11.02 -19.11
CA ASN A 1015 29.51 10.33 -20.40
C ASN A 1015 28.66 10.83 -21.60
N ASN A 1016 27.98 11.98 -21.52
CA ASN A 1016 27.09 12.38 -22.60
C ASN A 1016 27.86 13.02 -23.76
N VAL A 1017 27.41 12.73 -24.98
CA VAL A 1017 27.80 13.43 -26.21
C VAL A 1017 26.74 14.48 -26.52
N VAL A 1018 27.04 15.75 -26.24
CA VAL A 1018 26.13 16.89 -26.39
C VAL A 1018 26.49 17.69 -27.64
N GLU A 1019 25.57 17.84 -28.59
CA GLU A 1019 25.77 18.59 -29.83
C GLU A 1019 24.81 19.80 -29.90
N ALA A 1020 25.33 21.02 -30.00
CA ALA A 1020 24.51 22.25 -29.96
C ALA A 1020 23.42 22.35 -31.04
N GLY A 1021 23.58 21.68 -32.18
CA GLY A 1021 22.68 21.79 -33.33
C GLY A 1021 23.01 22.95 -34.29
N SER A 1022 22.29 23.02 -35.41
CA SER A 1022 22.68 23.77 -36.62
C SER A 1022 22.01 25.15 -36.83
N LEU A 1023 21.32 25.70 -35.82
CA LEU A 1023 20.60 26.98 -35.93
C LEU A 1023 21.47 28.19 -36.28
N ALA A 1024 20.86 29.17 -36.95
CA ALA A 1024 21.52 30.43 -37.32
C ALA A 1024 21.59 31.48 -36.20
N GLN A 1025 20.80 31.37 -35.11
CA GLN A 1025 20.94 32.25 -33.94
C GLN A 1025 22.21 31.96 -33.14
N ALA A 1026 22.38 32.74 -32.07
CA ALA A 1026 23.11 32.27 -30.91
C ALA A 1026 22.50 30.97 -30.37
N VAL A 1027 23.36 30.02 -30.01
CA VAL A 1027 22.99 28.71 -29.46
C VAL A 1027 23.97 28.40 -28.34
N GLU A 1028 23.44 27.93 -27.21
CA GLU A 1028 24.21 27.50 -26.05
C GLU A 1028 24.01 25.99 -25.93
N ALA A 1029 25.07 25.18 -26.09
CA ALA A 1029 24.92 23.72 -26.13
C ALA A 1029 24.34 23.20 -24.79
N VAL A 1030 24.95 23.61 -23.68
CA VAL A 1030 24.43 23.44 -22.33
C VAL A 1030 24.16 24.81 -21.73
N ARG A 1031 22.96 25.00 -21.16
CA ARG A 1031 22.59 26.18 -20.40
C ARG A 1031 22.21 25.80 -18.97
N TYR A 1032 22.95 26.30 -18.00
CA TYR A 1032 22.61 26.27 -16.58
C TYR A 1032 21.97 27.61 -16.17
N ASP A 1033 20.72 27.54 -15.71
CA ASP A 1033 19.88 28.70 -15.40
C ASP A 1033 19.46 28.70 -13.93
N LEU A 1034 20.15 29.53 -13.15
CA LEU A 1034 19.90 29.78 -11.73
C LEU A 1034 18.86 30.88 -11.49
N THR A 1035 18.37 31.58 -12.52
CA THR A 1035 17.64 32.87 -12.37
C THR A 1035 16.31 32.82 -11.60
N SER A 1036 15.85 31.62 -11.21
CA SER A 1036 14.52 31.39 -10.67
C SER A 1036 14.39 30.24 -9.66
N VAL A 1037 15.51 29.76 -9.09
CA VAL A 1037 15.48 28.89 -7.90
C VAL A 1037 15.12 29.68 -6.63
N GLY A 1038 14.53 28.98 -5.65
CA GLY A 1038 14.36 29.50 -4.29
C GLY A 1038 15.67 29.48 -3.49
N PRO A 1039 15.63 29.73 -2.17
CA PRO A 1039 16.84 29.74 -1.32
C PRO A 1039 17.50 28.35 -1.15
N ALA A 1040 16.85 27.27 -1.60
CA ALA A 1040 17.48 25.95 -1.66
C ALA A 1040 18.44 25.88 -2.86
N LEU A 1041 19.75 25.85 -2.57
CA LEU A 1041 20.79 25.68 -3.58
C LEU A 1041 20.63 24.33 -4.29
N ILE A 1042 20.69 24.39 -5.62
CA ILE A 1042 20.54 23.25 -6.50
C ILE A 1042 21.65 23.31 -7.56
N GLU A 1043 22.57 22.36 -7.44
CA GLU A 1043 23.83 22.29 -8.17
C GLU A 1043 23.90 21.02 -9.03
N PRO A 1044 23.93 21.13 -10.37
CA PRO A 1044 24.17 19.99 -11.24
C PRO A 1044 25.66 19.63 -11.28
N THR A 1045 25.95 18.36 -11.55
CA THR A 1045 27.32 17.88 -11.85
C THR A 1045 27.42 17.57 -13.33
N ILE A 1046 28.35 18.21 -14.03
CA ILE A 1046 28.66 18.00 -15.44
C ILE A 1046 30.07 17.40 -15.49
N HIS A 1047 30.16 16.09 -15.67
CA HIS A 1047 31.40 15.33 -15.54
C HIS A 1047 31.66 14.44 -16.76
N SER A 1048 32.88 14.37 -17.30
CA SER A 1048 33.22 13.44 -18.40
C SER A 1048 32.28 13.50 -19.61
N ASN A 1049 31.79 14.69 -19.99
CA ASN A 1049 30.96 14.85 -21.20
C ASN A 1049 31.81 15.36 -22.38
N THR A 1050 31.33 15.11 -23.60
CA THR A 1050 31.86 15.73 -24.82
C THR A 1050 30.82 16.71 -25.36
N ILE A 1051 31.09 18.01 -25.27
CA ILE A 1051 30.19 19.11 -25.62
C ILE A 1051 30.68 19.79 -26.90
N ASP A 1052 30.05 19.43 -28.02
CA ASP A 1052 30.34 19.92 -29.37
C ASP A 1052 29.47 21.15 -29.72
N TYR A 1053 30.10 22.32 -29.82
CA TYR A 1053 29.43 23.57 -30.18
C TYR A 1053 29.90 24.10 -31.55
N THR A 1054 29.46 23.46 -32.63
CA THR A 1054 29.83 23.78 -34.02
C THR A 1054 29.42 25.21 -34.42
N ALA A 1055 30.32 26.04 -34.95
CA ALA A 1055 29.90 27.31 -35.56
C ALA A 1055 29.44 27.18 -37.01
N CYS A 1056 28.65 28.16 -37.46
CA CYS A 1056 28.21 28.29 -38.83
C CYS A 1056 28.41 29.71 -39.37
N THR A 1057 28.71 29.83 -40.66
CA THR A 1057 29.10 31.11 -41.27
C THR A 1057 27.92 32.08 -41.31
N GLY A 1058 28.04 33.21 -40.60
CA GLY A 1058 26.99 34.23 -40.50
C GLY A 1058 25.99 34.01 -39.35
N CYS A 1059 26.25 33.02 -38.49
CA CYS A 1059 25.41 32.72 -37.33
C CYS A 1059 25.72 33.63 -36.12
N GLY A 1060 24.81 33.63 -35.14
CA GLY A 1060 25.00 34.34 -33.86
C GLY A 1060 26.11 33.73 -32.99
N ALA A 1061 26.35 34.34 -31.83
CA ALA A 1061 27.39 33.89 -30.91
C ALA A 1061 27.07 32.51 -30.32
N ARG A 1062 28.02 31.57 -30.33
CA ARG A 1062 27.80 30.20 -29.85
C ARG A 1062 28.63 29.89 -28.62
N THR A 1063 28.02 29.18 -27.68
CA THR A 1063 28.63 28.82 -26.40
C THR A 1063 28.57 27.31 -26.20
N GLY A 1064 29.64 26.70 -25.67
CA GLY A 1064 29.60 25.33 -25.17
C GLY A 1064 28.74 25.23 -23.90
N LEU A 1065 29.23 25.81 -22.81
CA LEU A 1065 28.51 25.91 -21.53
C LEU A 1065 28.21 27.38 -21.19
N ALA A 1066 26.94 27.71 -20.99
CA ALA A 1066 26.49 29.01 -20.49
C ALA A 1066 25.92 28.89 -19.07
N VAL A 1067 26.39 29.73 -18.14
CA VAL A 1067 25.94 29.77 -16.74
C VAL A 1067 25.39 31.15 -16.43
N ALA A 1068 24.24 31.22 -15.73
CA ALA A 1068 23.56 32.48 -15.48
C ALA A 1068 22.75 32.46 -14.18
N ALA A 1069 22.85 33.50 -13.36
CA ALA A 1069 22.06 33.69 -12.15
C ALA A 1069 21.22 34.97 -12.17
N GLY A 1070 20.26 35.01 -11.24
CA GLY A 1070 19.28 36.08 -11.14
C GLY A 1070 19.79 37.25 -10.30
N PRO A 1071 19.40 38.51 -10.61
CA PRO A 1071 19.76 39.65 -9.78
C PRO A 1071 19.16 39.51 -8.36
N GLY A 1072 20.01 39.24 -7.37
CA GLY A 1072 19.64 39.20 -5.95
C GLY A 1072 19.95 37.89 -5.20
N MET A 1073 20.60 36.90 -5.82
CA MET A 1073 20.98 35.64 -5.16
C MET A 1073 22.27 35.77 -4.36
N MET A 1074 22.19 36.04 -3.06
CA MET A 1074 23.38 36.09 -2.21
C MET A 1074 23.90 34.69 -1.84
N THR A 1075 25.19 34.49 -2.12
CA THR A 1075 26.14 33.50 -1.58
C THR A 1075 25.95 32.00 -1.90
N SER A 1076 26.70 31.53 -2.90
CA SER A 1076 27.64 30.38 -2.88
C SER A 1076 27.91 29.95 -4.32
N PRO A 1077 29.12 29.46 -4.66
CA PRO A 1077 29.42 29.07 -6.04
C PRO A 1077 28.63 27.81 -6.42
N SER A 1078 28.32 27.69 -7.71
CA SER A 1078 27.25 26.86 -8.25
C SER A 1078 27.79 25.71 -9.11
N GLY A 1079 27.24 24.51 -8.96
CA GLY A 1079 27.53 23.39 -9.86
C GLY A 1079 28.97 22.85 -9.84
N ILE A 1080 29.15 21.70 -10.47
CA ILE A 1080 30.44 21.03 -10.66
C ILE A 1080 30.65 20.83 -12.15
N VAL A 1081 31.79 21.25 -12.69
CA VAL A 1081 32.15 21.07 -14.10
C VAL A 1081 33.58 20.57 -14.19
N ARG A 1082 33.77 19.26 -14.41
CA ARG A 1082 35.11 18.67 -14.50
C ARG A 1082 35.26 17.56 -15.53
N ASN A 1083 36.49 17.34 -15.99
CA ASN A 1083 36.83 16.27 -16.95
C ASN A 1083 36.04 16.32 -18.28
N ASN A 1084 35.46 17.46 -18.67
CA ASN A 1084 34.68 17.58 -19.92
C ASN A 1084 35.54 18.05 -21.09
N VAL A 1085 35.16 17.65 -22.31
CA VAL A 1085 35.69 18.19 -23.57
C VAL A 1085 34.68 19.19 -24.13
N ILE A 1086 34.92 20.48 -23.95
CA ILE A 1086 34.08 21.56 -24.46
C ILE A 1086 34.74 22.14 -25.71
N ARG A 1087 34.40 21.60 -26.88
CA ARG A 1087 35.16 21.83 -28.12
C ARG A 1087 34.38 22.48 -29.25
N HIS A 1088 35.06 23.39 -29.93
CA HIS A 1088 34.60 24.01 -31.15
C HIS A 1088 35.00 23.16 -32.39
N THR A 1089 34.03 22.78 -33.21
CA THR A 1089 34.25 21.80 -34.31
C THR A 1089 34.30 22.40 -35.73
N ALA A 1090 34.06 23.71 -35.95
CA ALA A 1090 34.09 24.31 -37.30
C ALA A 1090 34.40 25.82 -37.32
N ALA A 1091 35.46 26.24 -38.03
CA ALA A 1091 35.96 27.62 -37.98
C ALA A 1091 34.97 28.71 -38.47
N GLY A 1092 34.66 29.69 -37.60
CA GLY A 1092 33.98 30.94 -37.94
C GLY A 1092 33.05 31.44 -36.82
N GLY A 1093 32.52 32.66 -36.94
CA GLY A 1093 31.56 33.22 -35.98
C GLY A 1093 32.20 33.89 -34.75
N ILE A 1094 31.38 34.18 -33.74
CA ILE A 1094 31.82 34.55 -32.39
C ILE A 1094 31.54 33.34 -31.51
N THR A 1095 32.56 32.83 -30.83
CA THR A 1095 32.49 31.55 -30.11
C THR A 1095 33.20 31.65 -28.77
N MET A 1096 32.70 30.93 -27.76
CA MET A 1096 33.30 30.79 -26.43
C MET A 1096 33.04 29.38 -25.89
N PRO A 1097 34.04 28.64 -25.39
CA PRO A 1097 33.82 27.36 -24.71
C PRO A 1097 32.88 27.52 -23.52
N VAL A 1098 33.22 28.42 -22.58
CA VAL A 1098 32.43 28.71 -21.39
C VAL A 1098 32.10 30.19 -21.30
N ARG A 1099 30.85 30.50 -20.95
CA ARG A 1099 30.40 31.86 -20.66
C ARG A 1099 29.55 31.90 -19.41
N GLU A 1100 30.13 32.46 -18.37
CA GLU A 1100 29.44 32.98 -17.21
C GLU A 1100 28.80 34.32 -17.59
N LEU A 1101 27.56 34.58 -17.14
CA LEU A 1101 26.78 35.73 -17.59
C LEU A 1101 26.69 36.90 -16.59
N ASP A 1102 27.03 36.65 -15.33
CA ASP A 1102 26.79 37.57 -14.22
C ASP A 1102 27.61 37.15 -12.98
N VAL A 1103 27.82 38.09 -12.06
CA VAL A 1103 28.70 37.98 -10.87
C VAL A 1103 28.19 37.02 -9.78
N MET A 1104 27.15 36.24 -10.07
CA MET A 1104 26.51 35.30 -9.13
C MET A 1104 26.41 33.89 -9.74
N ALA A 1105 27.10 33.67 -10.86
CA ALA A 1105 27.15 32.42 -11.62
C ALA A 1105 28.49 31.67 -11.46
N ASP A 1106 29.32 32.08 -10.50
CA ASP A 1106 30.61 31.45 -10.14
C ASP A 1106 30.44 29.92 -10.08
N LEU A 1107 31.37 29.15 -10.64
CA LEU A 1107 31.34 27.68 -10.58
C LEU A 1107 32.05 27.15 -9.32
N ARG A 1108 31.46 26.19 -8.59
CA ARG A 1108 32.07 25.65 -7.35
C ARG A 1108 33.31 24.81 -7.61
N VAL A 1109 33.28 24.02 -8.68
CA VAL A 1109 34.41 23.23 -9.15
C VAL A 1109 34.52 23.37 -10.66
N PHE A 1110 35.68 23.82 -11.14
CA PHE A 1110 35.97 23.95 -12.57
C PHE A 1110 37.37 23.40 -12.88
N GLU A 1111 37.49 22.10 -13.13
CA GLU A 1111 38.81 21.45 -13.21
C GLU A 1111 38.95 20.41 -14.32
N ASN A 1112 40.17 20.26 -14.84
CA ASN A 1112 40.52 19.23 -15.82
C ASN A 1112 39.62 19.19 -17.09
N ASN A 1113 39.04 20.32 -17.51
CA ASN A 1113 38.27 20.39 -18.77
C ASN A 1113 39.19 20.79 -19.94
N ASP A 1114 38.94 20.27 -21.16
CA ASP A 1114 39.47 20.84 -22.41
C ASP A 1114 38.51 21.91 -22.92
N LEU A 1115 39.00 23.14 -23.11
CA LEU A 1115 38.23 24.31 -23.51
C LEU A 1115 38.62 24.79 -24.91
N TYR A 1116 38.67 23.85 -25.85
CA TYR A 1116 39.29 24.08 -27.15
C TYR A 1116 38.45 24.95 -28.10
N ASP A 1117 38.94 26.17 -28.36
CA ASP A 1117 38.42 27.03 -29.43
C ASP A 1117 39.54 27.58 -30.34
N PRO A 1118 39.72 27.09 -31.58
CA PRO A 1118 40.75 27.55 -32.49
C PRO A 1118 40.49 28.96 -33.07
N THR A 1119 39.38 29.60 -32.72
CA THR A 1119 38.98 30.92 -33.24
C THR A 1119 38.80 31.99 -32.18
N ALA A 1120 38.74 31.65 -30.90
CA ALA A 1120 38.54 32.60 -29.82
C ALA A 1120 39.85 33.28 -29.35
N GLY A 1121 39.74 34.46 -28.76
CA GLY A 1121 40.84 35.18 -28.10
C GLY A 1121 41.03 34.82 -26.61
N GLY A 1122 40.16 33.95 -26.09
CA GLY A 1122 40.13 33.42 -24.74
C GLY A 1122 39.05 32.35 -24.64
N VAL A 1123 39.09 31.55 -23.58
CA VAL A 1123 38.33 30.29 -23.47
C VAL A 1123 37.21 30.32 -22.43
N TYR A 1124 37.22 31.34 -21.57
CA TYR A 1124 36.23 31.56 -20.53
C TYR A 1124 35.85 33.04 -20.54
N VAL A 1125 34.56 33.35 -20.44
CA VAL A 1125 34.06 34.70 -20.17
C VAL A 1125 33.49 34.73 -18.76
N ASP A 1126 34.16 35.49 -17.91
CA ASP A 1126 33.93 35.72 -16.49
C ASP A 1126 33.06 36.99 -16.30
N GLU A 1127 32.14 36.96 -15.34
CA GLU A 1127 31.13 38.01 -15.05
C GLU A 1127 30.37 38.54 -16.30
N GLY A 1128 30.28 37.76 -17.38
CA GLY A 1128 29.71 38.18 -18.67
C GLY A 1128 30.54 39.19 -19.47
N VAL A 1129 31.67 39.70 -18.93
CA VAL A 1129 32.45 40.82 -19.49
C VAL A 1129 33.97 40.58 -19.59
N THR A 1130 34.55 39.75 -18.73
CA THR A 1130 36.00 39.55 -18.61
C THR A 1130 36.42 38.30 -19.40
N THR A 1131 37.13 38.46 -20.52
CA THR A 1131 37.63 37.31 -21.29
C THR A 1131 38.97 36.82 -20.74
N LEU A 1132 39.05 35.54 -20.37
CA LEU A 1132 40.22 34.89 -19.79
C LEU A 1132 40.84 33.88 -20.76
N ASN A 1133 42.17 33.79 -20.80
CA ASN A 1133 42.89 32.68 -21.43
C ASN A 1133 43.09 31.51 -20.43
N ILE A 1134 43.50 30.34 -20.93
CA ILE A 1134 43.60 29.12 -20.11
C ILE A 1134 44.55 29.25 -18.89
N ALA A 1135 45.61 30.06 -19.00
CA ALA A 1135 46.52 30.29 -17.88
C ALA A 1135 45.88 31.18 -16.80
N GLN A 1136 45.01 32.11 -17.20
CA GLN A 1136 44.21 32.90 -16.24
C GLN A 1136 43.16 32.02 -15.57
N VAL A 1137 42.38 31.26 -16.34
CA VAL A 1137 41.36 30.31 -15.85
C VAL A 1137 41.94 29.41 -14.76
N ASN A 1138 43.11 28.80 -15.00
CA ASN A 1138 43.81 27.94 -14.04
C ASN A 1138 44.46 28.66 -12.83
N THR A 1139 44.26 29.97 -12.69
CA THR A 1139 44.73 30.78 -11.56
C THR A 1139 43.62 31.57 -10.86
N THR A 1140 42.45 31.72 -11.48
CA THR A 1140 41.33 32.52 -10.95
C THR A 1140 40.04 31.74 -10.79
N ILE A 1141 39.72 30.81 -11.68
CA ILE A 1141 38.43 30.07 -11.71
C ILE A 1141 38.60 28.61 -11.30
N GLY A 1142 39.70 27.98 -11.70
CA GLY A 1142 39.83 26.52 -11.69
C GLY A 1142 41.26 26.02 -11.68
N THR A 1143 41.46 24.70 -11.87
CA THR A 1143 42.80 24.09 -12.01
C THR A 1143 42.83 22.96 -13.05
N GLY A 1144 44.00 22.63 -13.58
CA GLY A 1144 44.16 21.46 -14.48
C GLY A 1144 43.50 21.56 -15.87
N ASN A 1145 42.74 22.63 -16.16
CA ASN A 1145 42.07 22.80 -17.46
C ASN A 1145 43.09 22.98 -18.60
N ILE A 1146 42.75 22.56 -19.81
CA ILE A 1146 43.58 22.69 -21.01
C ILE A 1146 42.82 23.42 -22.13
N ASP A 1147 43.57 23.92 -23.10
CA ASP A 1147 43.07 24.52 -24.35
C ASP A 1147 43.87 23.90 -25.50
N THR A 1148 43.63 22.60 -25.69
CA THR A 1148 44.37 21.78 -26.63
C THR A 1148 43.49 20.62 -27.09
N SER A 1149 43.00 20.72 -28.32
CA SER A 1149 42.09 19.74 -28.91
C SER A 1149 42.42 18.29 -28.57
N CYS A 1150 41.47 17.58 -27.95
CA CYS A 1150 41.53 16.14 -27.73
C CYS A 1150 41.60 15.27 -29.00
N GLN A 1151 41.57 15.88 -30.19
CA GLN A 1151 41.70 15.20 -31.49
C GLN A 1151 40.63 14.12 -31.76
N LEU A 1152 39.50 14.13 -31.04
CA LEU A 1152 38.46 13.09 -31.14
C LEU A 1152 37.96 12.96 -32.59
N ASN A 1153 37.78 11.71 -33.03
CA ASN A 1153 37.40 11.38 -34.39
C ASN A 1153 35.89 11.63 -34.66
N ALA A 1154 35.38 11.11 -35.79
CA ALA A 1154 33.97 11.29 -36.20
C ALA A 1154 32.95 10.47 -35.39
N THR A 1155 33.40 9.56 -34.53
CA THR A 1155 32.61 8.80 -33.55
C THR A 1155 33.05 9.13 -32.12
N TRP A 1156 33.64 10.30 -31.91
CA TRP A 1156 34.10 10.83 -30.61
C TRP A 1156 35.22 10.04 -29.90
N HIS A 1157 35.76 8.96 -30.50
CA HIS A 1157 36.92 8.28 -29.91
C HIS A 1157 38.21 9.10 -29.95
N MET A 1158 38.99 8.96 -28.88
CA MET A 1158 40.27 9.60 -28.66
C MET A 1158 41.41 8.84 -29.35
N PRO A 1159 42.33 9.49 -30.08
CA PRO A 1159 43.52 8.83 -30.62
C PRO A 1159 44.65 8.77 -29.59
N ALA A 1160 45.57 7.82 -29.77
CA ALA A 1160 46.75 7.61 -28.92
C ALA A 1160 47.64 8.85 -28.68
N THR A 1161 47.55 9.86 -29.55
CA THR A 1161 48.29 11.13 -29.52
C THR A 1161 47.54 12.28 -28.84
N SER A 1162 46.33 12.04 -28.33
CA SER A 1162 45.50 13.06 -27.72
C SER A 1162 46.16 13.67 -26.46
N PRO A 1163 46.07 15.00 -26.27
CA PRO A 1163 46.49 15.66 -25.03
C PRO A 1163 45.53 15.41 -23.85
N CYS A 1164 44.33 14.89 -24.12
CA CYS A 1164 43.28 14.65 -23.11
C CYS A 1164 43.41 13.27 -22.44
N ARG A 1165 44.27 12.41 -22.99
CA ARG A 1165 44.58 11.06 -22.50
C ARG A 1165 45.43 11.13 -21.23
N ASN A 1166 45.04 10.39 -20.18
CA ASN A 1166 45.55 10.47 -18.81
C ASN A 1166 45.54 11.90 -18.22
N GLY A 1167 44.64 12.77 -18.72
CA GLY A 1167 44.53 14.19 -18.32
C GLY A 1167 43.47 14.46 -17.26
N GLY A 1168 42.58 13.51 -16.99
CA GLY A 1168 41.44 13.64 -16.09
C GLY A 1168 41.72 13.18 -14.66
N THR A 1169 40.71 13.38 -13.79
CA THR A 1169 40.73 12.98 -12.38
C THR A 1169 39.72 11.87 -12.09
N ALA A 1170 39.99 11.06 -11.07
CA ALA A 1170 39.07 10.00 -10.62
C ALA A 1170 37.84 10.54 -9.87
N THR A 1171 37.88 11.78 -9.39
CA THR A 1171 36.91 12.33 -8.44
C THR A 1171 35.52 12.50 -9.07
N GLY A 1172 34.62 11.55 -8.81
CA GLY A 1172 33.28 11.52 -9.42
C GLY A 1172 33.27 11.10 -10.89
N ALA A 1173 34.34 10.43 -11.35
CA ALA A 1173 34.36 9.82 -12.67
C ALA A 1173 33.54 8.53 -12.69
N PRO A 1174 32.73 8.28 -13.74
CA PRO A 1174 31.99 7.04 -13.87
C PRO A 1174 32.95 5.85 -14.09
N ASP A 1175 32.51 4.65 -13.71
CA ASP A 1175 33.30 3.41 -13.85
C ASP A 1175 33.46 2.97 -15.31
N HIS A 1176 32.68 3.52 -16.23
CA HIS A 1176 32.71 3.21 -17.66
C HIS A 1176 32.64 4.50 -18.50
N ASP A 1177 32.96 4.42 -19.79
CA ASP A 1177 32.79 5.47 -20.80
C ASP A 1177 31.52 5.27 -21.66
N PHE A 1178 31.28 6.20 -22.59
CA PHE A 1178 30.15 6.21 -23.52
C PHE A 1178 30.02 4.95 -24.40
N ASP A 1179 31.10 4.20 -24.59
CA ASP A 1179 31.14 2.95 -25.35
C ASP A 1179 31.23 1.71 -24.42
N ALA A 1180 30.93 1.90 -23.14
CA ALA A 1180 30.96 0.93 -22.05
C ALA A 1180 32.35 0.32 -21.75
N ASN A 1181 33.44 1.00 -22.11
CA ASN A 1181 34.80 0.64 -21.70
C ASN A 1181 35.03 1.06 -20.24
N ARG A 1182 35.59 0.17 -19.42
CA ARG A 1182 35.92 0.46 -18.01
C ARG A 1182 36.92 1.62 -17.89
N ARG A 1183 36.74 2.50 -16.90
CA ARG A 1183 37.67 3.60 -16.57
C ARG A 1183 38.45 3.30 -15.27
N PRO A 1184 39.73 3.73 -15.17
CA PRO A 1184 40.59 4.08 -16.29
C PRO A 1184 40.99 2.81 -17.08
N GLN A 1185 41.25 2.93 -18.38
CA GLN A 1185 41.93 1.89 -19.17
C GLN A 1185 43.43 1.86 -18.91
N GLU A 1186 44.01 3.00 -18.50
CA GLU A 1186 45.44 3.18 -18.26
C GLU A 1186 45.74 3.63 -16.81
N SER A 1187 46.78 4.43 -16.60
CA SER A 1187 47.26 4.84 -15.27
C SER A 1187 46.48 5.98 -14.62
N ALA A 1188 45.69 6.72 -15.41
CA ALA A 1188 44.82 7.81 -14.99
C ALA A 1188 43.63 7.89 -15.96
N TYR A 1189 42.61 8.66 -15.58
CA TYR A 1189 41.38 8.85 -16.36
C TYR A 1189 41.62 9.81 -17.53
N ASP A 1190 40.85 9.64 -18.61
CA ASP A 1190 40.83 10.57 -19.73
C ASP A 1190 39.81 11.72 -19.53
N ILE A 1191 40.06 12.87 -20.17
CA ILE A 1191 39.11 13.99 -20.24
C ILE A 1191 38.12 13.71 -21.39
N GLY A 1192 36.82 13.65 -21.06
CA GLY A 1192 35.72 13.50 -22.02
C GLY A 1192 34.87 12.25 -21.81
N ALA A 1193 33.90 12.06 -22.72
CA ALA A 1193 32.94 10.95 -22.70
C ALA A 1193 33.51 9.61 -23.17
N ASP A 1194 34.67 9.60 -23.82
CA ASP A 1194 35.40 8.43 -24.31
C ASP A 1194 36.71 8.24 -23.54
N GLU A 1195 37.12 7.00 -23.32
CA GLU A 1195 38.40 6.61 -22.72
C GLU A 1195 39.26 5.88 -23.77
N TYR A 1196 40.54 6.24 -23.90
CA TYR A 1196 41.41 5.70 -24.95
C TYR A 1196 41.64 4.19 -24.79
N VAL A 1197 41.11 3.41 -25.75
CA VAL A 1197 41.40 1.97 -25.91
C VAL A 1197 42.59 1.76 -26.88
N PRO A 1198 43.68 1.08 -26.45
CA PRO A 1198 44.93 0.92 -27.23
C PRO A 1198 44.90 0.27 -28.62
#